data_AF-A0A9D9FGL8-F1
#
_entry.id   AF-A0A9D9FGL8-F1
#
_cell.length_a   1.000
_cell.length_b   1.000
_cell.length_c   1.000
_cell.angle_alpha   90.00
_cell.angle_beta   90.00
_cell.angle_gamma   90.00
#
_symmetry.space_group_name_H-M   'P 1'
#
loop_
_entity.id
_entity.type
_entity.pdbx_description
1 polymer ?
#
loop_
_entity_poly.entity_id
_entity_poly.type
_entity_poly.pdbx_seq_one_letter_code
_entity_poly.pdbx_strand_id
1 'polypeptide(L)'
;MNMLDSFKEWLKTAPEAATIEAREIAQDHDPDSDVPAALRSIRLPATWSEPAARALCDLLDTPRPTKTRAKPGLKAYAGLVAQIPAGQDRALENGIEPTIDRLSGSLTWAVARAGLLDDTADANRLRDMLALSMLGRFVVPEADLWRHGGADWAYGDSIPDSPDTASPIRISASAQDAPERLRDVAQNELRASVLDVGARVMKDRLSTIGEACRRCSGETERFDPRQNAALARAMRQALRDGVPEVAVERALALAQQGADDDTLAGLAPEHLPPQRCVLDVAPSLSEALEQDSAWSFGPQGGSVRARGFRNTIARSIWSFGAPQLSFHESPQETGSVVYIDLARFLDETGLRTDLLADTVFAWTTALSVSAKTDDRVAGTLSISGLAPLLMANGIAYDSELGRKTAAGLARLMTGYMRQACAQTGAMAPSLGSDITFDEDELPPGLQALSDALKALPTRFEAKAALSRPGVLLSVLPVDTSIAPLFDTDGLGVAPVTNAITADFSISGGSVLRSCARDGLTALGLNASQIETAEDHAAGHGTFKGAPGISFEDLMLKGVPLDALERIDDSIAEGASIRFALNRWSLGDRVCRDVLRLSHDVIAEQGQSLCAAAGYSDSDVAIADRFAHGSGQLDDAPSLSPDQRRVFSAPSNRAQLAMAAALESQMSGVCDTRLSLAAEATIDDVADLFDLALKVGLRQLSMRRTGSGLFDMLPAIDFDKGDYTAEPQKERIIERTVEVERVIEKPAARRKLPDRRKGYIQKATVGGHKVYLHTGEFDDGELGEIFIDMHKEGAAFRSLMNNFAIAISIGLQYGVPLEEYVDAFVFTRFEPAGPVEGNDSIQHATSILDYLFRELGVSYLGRDDLAEISPDKADPGGLGQGVEQEKLLQEDASRFISRGFSRGQVPDNILMFAGANKKAANANDGGDIIQDEIVQIEHSTSSSSRPVSDAAAYLGDPCPECGHFTLVSEGNGSRCDACGWTS
;
A
#
# COMPACT_ATOMS: atom_id res chain seq x y z
N MET A 1 -2.71 -43.61 -26.58
CA MET A 1 -2.18 -42.35 -26.03
C MET A 1 -0.65 -42.39 -26.08
N ASN A 2 0.01 -41.65 -26.98
CA ASN A 2 1.48 -41.72 -27.17
C ASN A 2 2.24 -40.59 -26.44
N MET A 3 1.63 -40.00 -25.42
CA MET A 3 2.01 -38.72 -24.79
C MET A 3 2.88 -38.89 -23.53
N LEU A 4 3.70 -39.96 -23.47
CA LEU A 4 4.65 -40.16 -22.35
C LEU A 4 6.11 -40.04 -22.82
N ASP A 5 6.36 -40.07 -24.13
CA ASP A 5 7.72 -40.22 -24.64
C ASP A 5 8.52 -38.90 -24.56
N SER A 6 7.86 -37.73 -24.62
CA SER A 6 8.47 -36.43 -24.33
C SER A 6 8.95 -36.31 -22.88
N PHE A 7 8.14 -36.71 -21.89
CA PHE A 7 8.57 -36.74 -20.49
C PHE A 7 9.75 -37.69 -20.24
N LYS A 8 9.79 -38.84 -20.93
CA LYS A 8 10.95 -39.75 -20.89
C LYS A 8 12.17 -39.20 -21.63
N GLU A 9 11.99 -38.31 -22.60
CA GLU A 9 13.08 -37.63 -23.30
C GLU A 9 13.72 -36.59 -22.38
N TRP A 10 12.88 -35.75 -21.76
CA TRP A 10 13.29 -34.79 -20.73
C TRP A 10 14.05 -35.47 -19.57
N LEU A 11 13.58 -36.61 -19.08
CA LEU A 11 14.27 -37.32 -17.99
C LEU A 11 15.62 -37.95 -18.40
N LYS A 12 15.97 -37.97 -19.69
CA LYS A 12 17.34 -38.30 -20.17
C LYS A 12 18.24 -37.07 -20.22
N THR A 13 17.68 -35.88 -20.46
CA THR A 13 18.43 -34.62 -20.50
C THR A 13 18.59 -34.00 -19.11
N ALA A 14 17.68 -34.28 -18.18
CA ALA A 14 17.70 -33.84 -16.78
C ALA A 14 17.64 -35.02 -15.78
N PRO A 15 18.61 -35.97 -15.80
CA PRO A 15 18.58 -37.17 -14.95
C PRO A 15 18.67 -36.86 -13.45
N GLU A 16 19.28 -35.75 -13.07
CA GLU A 16 19.35 -35.26 -11.68
C GLU A 16 17.97 -34.90 -11.10
N ALA A 17 16.97 -34.58 -11.92
CA ALA A 17 15.58 -34.38 -11.47
C ALA A 17 14.92 -35.69 -10.95
N ALA A 18 15.46 -36.86 -11.30
CA ALA A 18 15.08 -38.16 -10.72
C ALA A 18 15.93 -38.57 -9.50
N THR A 19 16.98 -37.83 -9.16
CA THR A 19 17.91 -38.17 -8.07
C THR A 19 17.38 -37.63 -6.75
N ILE A 20 16.62 -38.47 -6.05
CA ILE A 20 15.95 -38.12 -4.78
C ILE A 20 16.83 -38.48 -3.58
N GLU A 21 17.25 -37.43 -2.87
CA GLU A 21 18.05 -37.49 -1.65
C GLU A 21 17.18 -37.29 -0.40
N ALA A 22 17.74 -37.55 0.78
CA ALA A 22 17.15 -37.14 2.06
C ALA A 22 17.88 -35.89 2.55
N ARG A 23 17.13 -34.82 2.83
CA ARG A 23 17.66 -33.55 3.32
C ARG A 23 17.15 -33.30 4.74
N GLU A 24 18.09 -33.11 5.67
CA GLU A 24 17.75 -32.55 6.98
C GLU A 24 17.46 -31.07 6.79
N ILE A 25 16.29 -30.60 7.23
CA ILE A 25 15.97 -29.17 7.31
C ILE A 25 16.57 -28.63 8.60
N ALA A 26 17.29 -27.51 8.51
CA ALA A 26 17.85 -26.84 9.68
C ALA A 26 16.73 -26.40 10.65
N GLN A 27 17.00 -26.47 11.96
CA GLN A 27 16.25 -25.64 12.89
C GLN A 27 16.84 -24.23 12.80
N ASP A 28 16.19 -23.37 12.01
CA ASP A 28 16.47 -21.94 12.02
C ASP A 28 16.32 -21.35 13.42
N HIS A 29 16.95 -20.20 13.63
CA HIS A 29 16.71 -19.37 14.82
C HIS A 29 15.38 -18.59 14.76
N ASP A 30 14.52 -18.88 13.79
CA ASP A 30 13.14 -18.40 13.71
C ASP A 30 12.24 -19.16 14.70
N PRO A 31 11.67 -18.51 15.74
CA PRO A 31 10.80 -19.16 16.71
C PRO A 31 9.44 -19.60 16.13
N ASP A 32 9.01 -19.06 14.99
CA ASP A 32 7.70 -19.41 14.38
C ASP A 32 7.74 -20.73 13.58
N SER A 33 8.85 -21.48 13.66
CA SER A 33 9.19 -22.63 12.81
C SER A 33 9.10 -24.00 13.53
N ASP A 34 7.90 -24.47 13.88
CA ASP A 34 7.71 -25.80 14.48
C ASP A 34 7.49 -26.94 13.45
N VAL A 35 8.57 -27.36 12.76
CA VAL A 35 8.54 -28.53 11.87
C VAL A 35 8.37 -29.82 12.69
N PRO A 36 7.31 -30.62 12.47
CA PRO A 36 7.10 -31.88 13.18
C PRO A 36 8.33 -32.79 13.14
N ALA A 37 8.68 -33.42 14.26
CA ALA A 37 9.91 -34.21 14.37
C ALA A 37 10.06 -35.35 13.34
N ALA A 38 8.96 -35.81 12.73
CA ALA A 38 8.96 -36.80 11.66
C ALA A 38 9.21 -36.23 10.23
N LEU A 39 9.22 -34.90 10.07
CA LEU A 39 9.46 -34.17 8.82
C LEU A 39 10.79 -33.40 8.81
N ARG A 40 11.61 -33.51 9.86
CA ARG A 40 12.95 -32.91 9.92
C ARG A 40 13.89 -33.44 8.84
N SER A 41 13.65 -34.67 8.37
CA SER A 41 14.36 -35.30 7.26
C SER A 41 13.36 -35.59 6.15
N ILE A 42 13.38 -34.81 5.07
CA ILE A 42 12.45 -34.91 3.94
C ILE A 42 13.17 -35.39 2.67
N ARG A 43 12.49 -36.23 1.90
CA ARG A 43 13.04 -36.81 0.67
C ARG A 43 12.55 -36.09 -0.58
N LEU A 44 13.45 -35.49 -1.36
CA LEU A 44 13.13 -34.71 -2.56
C LEU A 44 14.29 -34.69 -3.56
N PRO A 45 14.12 -34.20 -4.80
CA PRO A 45 15.19 -34.14 -5.78
C PRO A 45 16.27 -33.15 -5.36
N ALA A 46 17.55 -33.48 -5.59
CA ALA A 46 18.66 -32.59 -5.24
C ALA A 46 18.55 -31.18 -5.87
N THR A 47 17.88 -31.06 -7.01
CA THR A 47 17.65 -29.79 -7.74
C THR A 47 16.56 -28.88 -7.17
N TRP A 48 15.90 -29.27 -6.08
CA TRP A 48 14.98 -28.40 -5.35
C TRP A 48 15.74 -27.61 -4.29
N SER A 49 15.46 -26.31 -4.14
CA SER A 49 16.07 -25.46 -3.10
C SER A 49 15.61 -25.81 -1.68
N GLU A 50 16.27 -25.24 -0.67
CA GLU A 50 15.87 -25.40 0.75
C GLU A 50 14.51 -24.75 1.08
N PRO A 51 14.17 -23.54 0.58
CA PRO A 51 12.80 -23.01 0.69
C PRO A 51 11.74 -23.92 0.05
N ALA A 52 12.04 -24.58 -1.08
CA ALA A 52 11.15 -25.56 -1.69
C ALA A 52 10.98 -26.83 -0.82
N ALA A 53 12.07 -27.32 -0.21
CA ALA A 53 12.02 -28.42 0.75
C ALA A 53 11.17 -28.07 1.98
N ARG A 54 11.32 -26.84 2.48
CA ARG A 54 10.59 -26.36 3.65
C ARG A 54 9.10 -26.21 3.40
N ALA A 55 8.72 -25.53 2.32
CA ALA A 55 7.32 -25.40 1.91
C ALA A 55 6.64 -26.78 1.74
N LEU A 56 7.37 -27.78 1.22
CA LEU A 56 6.85 -29.14 1.12
C LEU A 56 6.64 -29.80 2.50
N CYS A 57 7.55 -29.63 3.47
CA CYS A 57 7.30 -30.09 4.85
C CYS A 57 6.06 -29.43 5.46
N ASP A 58 5.92 -28.11 5.32
CA ASP A 58 4.81 -27.35 5.88
C ASP A 58 3.46 -27.69 5.22
N LEU A 59 3.45 -28.40 4.08
CA LEU A 59 2.28 -28.93 3.36
C LEU A 59 1.97 -30.42 3.65
N LEU A 60 2.86 -31.16 4.32
CA LEU A 60 2.72 -32.60 4.61
C LEU A 60 2.35 -32.90 6.07
N ASP A 61 1.66 -31.95 6.70
CA ASP A 61 1.13 -31.95 8.08
C ASP A 61 0.09 -33.04 8.40
N THR A 62 -0.58 -33.61 7.39
CA THR A 62 -1.81 -34.39 7.55
C THR A 62 -1.54 -35.90 7.54
N PRO A 63 -1.74 -36.65 8.65
CA PRO A 63 -1.41 -38.08 8.72
C PRO A 63 -2.19 -38.96 7.72
N ARG A 64 -1.45 -39.78 6.96
CA ARG A 64 -1.95 -40.71 5.94
C ARG A 64 -1.96 -42.16 6.41
N PRO A 65 -2.89 -43.01 5.94
CA PRO A 65 -2.89 -44.45 6.22
C PRO A 65 -1.65 -45.14 5.64
N THR A 66 -0.87 -45.84 6.48
CA THR A 66 0.40 -46.47 6.08
C THR A 66 0.26 -47.71 5.19
N LYS A 67 -0.96 -48.23 4.97
CA LYS A 67 -1.26 -49.37 4.08
C LYS A 67 -2.66 -49.27 3.48
N THR A 68 -2.81 -49.80 2.27
CA THR A 68 -4.08 -49.92 1.53
C THR A 68 -4.23 -51.32 0.93
N ARG A 69 -5.44 -51.70 0.50
CA ARG A 69 -5.72 -52.93 -0.28
C ARG A 69 -6.80 -52.70 -1.35
N ALA A 70 -6.84 -53.52 -2.40
CA ALA A 70 -7.87 -53.40 -3.42
C ALA A 70 -9.27 -53.76 -2.88
N LYS A 71 -10.28 -52.97 -3.24
CA LYS A 71 -11.69 -53.22 -2.88
C LYS A 71 -12.24 -54.39 -3.72
N PRO A 72 -12.84 -55.44 -3.11
CA PRO A 72 -13.32 -56.60 -3.84
C PRO A 72 -14.30 -56.25 -4.98
N GLY A 73 -14.09 -56.87 -6.15
CA GLY A 73 -14.93 -56.68 -7.35
C GLY A 73 -14.52 -55.54 -8.27
N LEU A 74 -13.61 -54.65 -7.85
CA LEU A 74 -13.01 -53.62 -8.72
C LEU A 74 -11.74 -54.14 -9.40
N LYS A 75 -11.50 -53.73 -10.65
CA LYS A 75 -10.20 -53.89 -11.32
C LYS A 75 -9.18 -52.97 -10.63
N ALA A 76 -8.01 -53.49 -10.29
CA ALA A 76 -6.85 -52.67 -9.98
C ALA A 76 -6.19 -52.22 -11.30
N TYR A 77 -6.37 -50.96 -11.68
CA TYR A 77 -5.57 -50.30 -12.71
C TYR A 77 -4.25 -49.83 -12.10
N ALA A 78 -3.14 -49.83 -12.85
CA ALA A 78 -1.83 -49.29 -12.46
C ALA A 78 -1.26 -49.68 -11.07
N GLY A 79 -1.77 -50.75 -10.44
CA GLY A 79 -1.45 -51.10 -9.05
C GLY A 79 -2.14 -50.25 -7.98
N LEU A 80 -3.14 -49.44 -8.36
CA LEU A 80 -3.92 -48.52 -7.53
C LEU A 80 -4.93 -49.27 -6.63
N VAL A 81 -5.20 -48.74 -5.44
CA VAL A 81 -5.53 -49.53 -4.23
C VAL A 81 -6.70 -48.96 -3.39
N ALA A 82 -7.93 -49.03 -3.92
CA ALA A 82 -9.11 -48.30 -3.42
C ALA A 82 -9.77 -48.76 -2.09
N GLN A 83 -9.02 -49.17 -1.05
CA GLN A 83 -9.56 -49.39 0.31
C GLN A 83 -8.48 -49.29 1.41
N ILE A 84 -8.78 -48.59 2.51
CA ILE A 84 -7.99 -48.63 3.76
C ILE A 84 -8.49 -49.78 4.67
N PRO A 85 -7.61 -50.57 5.32
CA PRO A 85 -8.00 -51.50 6.37
C PRO A 85 -8.64 -50.81 7.60
N ALA A 86 -9.60 -51.46 8.26
CA ALA A 86 -10.12 -50.94 9.53
C ALA A 86 -9.04 -51.01 10.62
N GLY A 87 -8.82 -49.89 11.34
CA GLY A 87 -7.77 -49.78 12.34
C GLY A 87 -6.35 -49.61 11.78
N GLN A 88 -6.21 -49.07 10.57
CA GLN A 88 -4.90 -48.82 9.95
C GLN A 88 -4.17 -47.63 10.60
N ASP A 89 -2.92 -47.84 11.00
CA ASP A 89 -2.03 -46.79 11.53
C ASP A 89 -1.81 -45.66 10.52
N ARG A 90 -1.75 -44.42 11.00
CA ARG A 90 -1.43 -43.23 10.19
C ARG A 90 -0.08 -42.61 10.54
N ALA A 91 0.60 -42.05 9.56
CA ALA A 91 1.88 -41.33 9.69
C ALA A 91 1.95 -40.16 8.70
N LEU A 92 2.84 -39.20 8.92
CA LEU A 92 3.10 -38.10 7.97
C LEU A 92 3.85 -38.64 6.73
N GLU A 93 3.71 -37.94 5.60
CA GLU A 93 4.48 -38.24 4.38
C GLU A 93 5.84 -37.51 4.45
N ASN A 94 6.94 -38.25 4.43
CA ASN A 94 8.29 -37.71 4.62
C ASN A 94 9.07 -37.49 3.30
N GLY A 95 8.37 -37.14 2.22
CA GLY A 95 9.01 -36.89 0.92
C GLY A 95 8.07 -36.79 -0.26
N ILE A 96 8.63 -36.39 -1.40
CA ILE A 96 7.92 -36.14 -2.64
C ILE A 96 7.32 -37.41 -3.25
N GLU A 97 7.98 -38.58 -3.16
CA GLU A 97 7.51 -39.80 -3.84
C GLU A 97 6.13 -40.29 -3.37
N PRO A 98 5.87 -40.55 -2.07
CA PRO A 98 4.54 -40.99 -1.63
C PRO A 98 3.46 -39.95 -1.97
N THR A 99 3.83 -38.66 -1.91
CA THR A 99 2.96 -37.53 -2.23
C THR A 99 2.59 -37.49 -3.71
N ILE A 100 3.53 -37.58 -4.65
CA ILE A 100 3.21 -37.56 -6.08
C ILE A 100 2.57 -38.88 -6.55
N ASP A 101 2.90 -40.03 -5.93
CA ASP A 101 2.21 -41.30 -6.19
C ASP A 101 0.74 -41.23 -5.75
N ARG A 102 0.47 -40.66 -4.56
CA ARG A 102 -0.90 -40.37 -4.06
C ARG A 102 -1.65 -39.48 -5.03
N LEU A 103 -1.07 -38.34 -5.43
CA LEU A 103 -1.75 -37.36 -6.27
C LEU A 103 -1.97 -37.86 -7.70
N SER A 104 -0.90 -38.25 -8.39
CA SER A 104 -1.00 -38.75 -9.77
C SER A 104 -1.89 -39.99 -9.88
N GLY A 105 -1.80 -40.90 -8.90
CA GLY A 105 -2.57 -42.14 -8.88
C GLY A 105 -4.05 -41.94 -8.53
N SER A 106 -4.39 -41.05 -7.59
CA SER A 106 -5.80 -40.74 -7.26
C SER A 106 -6.53 -40.08 -8.44
N LEU A 107 -5.89 -39.12 -9.11
CA LEU A 107 -6.40 -38.49 -10.33
C LEU A 107 -6.54 -39.51 -11.48
N THR A 108 -5.52 -40.33 -11.71
CA THR A 108 -5.56 -41.41 -12.70
C THR A 108 -6.70 -42.40 -12.44
N TRP A 109 -6.96 -42.72 -11.17
CA TRP A 109 -8.07 -43.60 -10.78
C TRP A 109 -9.44 -42.98 -11.11
N ALA A 110 -9.63 -41.66 -10.97
CA ALA A 110 -10.86 -41.00 -11.39
C ALA A 110 -11.09 -41.17 -12.91
N VAL A 111 -10.05 -40.96 -13.73
CA VAL A 111 -10.11 -41.15 -15.19
C VAL A 111 -10.36 -42.63 -15.57
N ALA A 112 -9.71 -43.57 -14.87
CA ALA A 112 -9.93 -45.01 -15.06
C ALA A 112 -11.37 -45.43 -14.69
N ARG A 113 -11.92 -44.88 -13.60
CA ARG A 113 -13.29 -45.12 -13.14
C ARG A 113 -14.34 -44.60 -14.12
N ALA A 114 -14.05 -43.50 -14.81
CA ALA A 114 -14.90 -42.94 -15.85
C ALA A 114 -14.89 -43.71 -17.19
N GLY A 115 -14.05 -44.74 -17.34
CA GLY A 115 -13.98 -45.56 -18.55
C GLY A 115 -13.30 -44.89 -19.74
N LEU A 116 -12.41 -43.92 -19.49
CA LEU A 116 -11.70 -43.15 -20.52
C LEU A 116 -10.28 -43.66 -20.82
N LEU A 117 -9.89 -44.82 -20.27
CA LEU A 117 -8.61 -45.47 -20.50
C LEU A 117 -8.86 -46.90 -21.01
N ASP A 118 -8.23 -47.27 -22.13
CA ASP A 118 -8.46 -48.56 -22.77
C ASP A 118 -7.81 -49.73 -22.00
N ASP A 119 -6.63 -49.51 -21.42
CA ASP A 119 -5.88 -50.53 -20.68
C ASP A 119 -5.05 -50.00 -19.48
N THR A 120 -4.37 -50.92 -18.81
CA THR A 120 -3.46 -50.62 -17.68
C THR A 120 -2.22 -49.83 -18.09
N ALA A 121 -1.78 -49.91 -19.35
CA ALA A 121 -0.64 -49.13 -19.84
C ALA A 121 -1.03 -47.67 -20.08
N ASP A 122 -2.25 -47.37 -20.51
CA ASP A 122 -2.78 -45.99 -20.54
C ASP A 122 -2.96 -45.41 -19.13
N ALA A 123 -3.36 -46.22 -18.15
CA ALA A 123 -3.39 -45.81 -16.74
C ALA A 123 -1.98 -45.50 -16.20
N ASN A 124 -1.00 -46.36 -16.46
CA ASN A 124 0.40 -46.07 -16.12
C ASN A 124 0.86 -44.78 -16.83
N ARG A 125 0.59 -44.62 -18.14
CA ARG A 125 0.98 -43.42 -18.90
C ARG A 125 0.46 -42.14 -18.26
N LEU A 126 -0.85 -42.06 -17.96
CA LEU A 126 -1.43 -40.87 -17.35
C LEU A 126 -0.84 -40.58 -15.96
N ARG A 127 -0.69 -41.60 -15.11
CA ARG A 127 -0.06 -41.44 -13.79
C ARG A 127 1.37 -40.93 -13.92
N ASP A 128 2.17 -41.55 -14.78
CA ASP A 128 3.58 -41.23 -14.94
C ASP A 128 3.76 -39.81 -15.51
N MET A 129 2.90 -39.36 -16.44
CA MET A 129 2.85 -37.95 -16.90
C MET A 129 2.55 -36.98 -15.74
N LEU A 130 1.50 -37.24 -14.95
CA LEU A 130 1.12 -36.38 -13.83
C LEU A 130 2.24 -36.33 -12.78
N ALA A 131 2.82 -37.47 -12.41
CA ALA A 131 3.92 -37.56 -11.44
C ALA A 131 5.18 -36.81 -11.93
N LEU A 132 5.61 -37.02 -13.17
CA LEU A 132 6.79 -36.35 -13.73
C LEU A 132 6.57 -34.85 -13.92
N SER A 133 5.35 -34.40 -14.22
CA SER A 133 5.02 -32.96 -14.29
C SER A 133 5.19 -32.24 -12.96
N MET A 134 4.87 -32.90 -11.83
CA MET A 134 5.10 -32.37 -10.48
C MET A 134 6.57 -32.48 -10.07
N LEU A 135 7.22 -33.61 -10.34
CA LEU A 135 8.64 -33.84 -10.00
C LEU A 135 9.57 -32.83 -10.68
N GLY A 136 9.33 -32.54 -11.96
CA GLY A 136 10.06 -31.55 -12.75
C GLY A 136 9.63 -30.09 -12.51
N ARG A 137 8.63 -29.84 -11.64
CA ARG A 137 8.04 -28.52 -11.34
C ARG A 137 7.40 -27.80 -12.54
N PHE A 138 7.21 -28.48 -13.66
CA PHE A 138 6.34 -28.02 -14.75
C PHE A 138 4.93 -27.68 -14.25
N VAL A 139 4.48 -28.40 -13.23
CA VAL A 139 3.19 -28.22 -12.57
C VAL A 139 3.35 -28.18 -11.05
N VAL A 140 2.75 -27.15 -10.44
CA VAL A 140 2.60 -27.03 -8.99
C VAL A 140 1.10 -26.91 -8.67
N PRO A 141 0.48 -27.92 -8.02
CA PRO A 141 -0.89 -27.80 -7.52
C PRO A 141 -1.04 -26.80 -6.37
N GLU A 142 -2.29 -26.37 -6.12
CA GLU A 142 -2.68 -25.63 -4.92
C GLU A 142 -2.36 -26.38 -3.61
N ALA A 143 -2.21 -25.60 -2.52
CA ALA A 143 -1.89 -26.12 -1.18
C ALA A 143 -2.85 -27.23 -0.71
N ASP A 144 -4.15 -27.07 -0.95
CA ASP A 144 -5.17 -28.05 -0.55
C ASP A 144 -5.03 -29.39 -1.27
N LEU A 145 -4.55 -29.40 -2.53
CA LEU A 145 -4.31 -30.66 -3.21
C LEU A 145 -3.13 -31.40 -2.56
N TRP A 146 -2.04 -30.70 -2.23
CA TRP A 146 -0.93 -31.27 -1.44
C TRP A 146 -1.40 -31.80 -0.07
N ARG A 147 -2.11 -30.97 0.71
CA ARG A 147 -2.60 -31.28 2.08
C ARG A 147 -3.69 -32.35 2.11
N HIS A 148 -4.63 -32.38 1.17
CA HIS A 148 -5.88 -33.15 1.29
C HIS A 148 -6.21 -34.07 0.09
N GLY A 149 -5.55 -33.91 -1.06
CA GLY A 149 -5.78 -34.74 -2.26
C GLY A 149 -5.57 -36.24 -2.00
N GLY A 150 -6.66 -37.02 -1.94
CA GLY A 150 -6.61 -38.46 -1.66
C GLY A 150 -6.30 -38.85 -0.20
N ALA A 151 -6.50 -37.94 0.76
CA ALA A 151 -6.14 -38.14 2.18
C ALA A 151 -6.77 -39.37 2.84
N ASP A 152 -8.09 -39.56 2.66
CA ASP A 152 -8.87 -40.64 3.29
C ASP A 152 -9.29 -41.76 2.32
N TRP A 153 -9.02 -41.58 1.03
CA TRP A 153 -9.05 -42.63 0.02
C TRP A 153 -7.88 -42.36 -0.90
N ALA A 154 -6.84 -43.21 -0.84
CA ALA A 154 -5.72 -43.08 -1.77
C ALA A 154 -6.17 -43.11 -3.25
N TYR A 155 -7.33 -43.72 -3.54
CA TYR A 155 -7.89 -43.87 -4.89
C TYR A 155 -9.44 -43.89 -4.88
N GLY A 156 -10.10 -42.75 -4.71
CA GLY A 156 -11.51 -42.62 -5.11
C GLY A 156 -12.40 -41.65 -4.33
N ASP A 157 -13.42 -41.17 -5.06
CA ASP A 157 -14.29 -40.03 -4.75
C ASP A 157 -13.56 -38.69 -4.59
N SER A 158 -14.31 -37.62 -4.83
CA SER A 158 -13.77 -36.30 -5.16
C SER A 158 -12.93 -35.72 -4.03
N ILE A 159 -11.98 -34.85 -4.41
CA ILE A 159 -11.31 -33.91 -3.52
C ILE A 159 -12.38 -33.34 -2.56
N PRO A 160 -12.23 -33.50 -1.22
CA PRO A 160 -13.12 -32.85 -0.27
C PRO A 160 -13.11 -31.36 -0.55
N ASP A 161 -14.27 -30.71 -0.49
CA ASP A 161 -14.41 -29.29 -0.85
C ASP A 161 -13.28 -28.47 -0.22
N SER A 162 -12.43 -27.84 -1.07
CA SER A 162 -11.30 -27.01 -0.64
C SER A 162 -11.80 -26.08 0.47
N PRO A 163 -11.19 -26.08 1.67
CA PRO A 163 -11.75 -25.55 2.91
C PRO A 163 -12.38 -24.18 2.69
N ASP A 164 -13.72 -24.19 2.57
CA ASP A 164 -14.53 -23.22 1.82
C ASP A 164 -13.98 -21.80 1.98
N THR A 165 -13.22 -21.34 0.97
CA THR A 165 -12.31 -20.19 1.07
C THR A 165 -13.11 -18.90 1.14
N ALA A 166 -13.60 -18.64 2.36
CA ALA A 166 -14.84 -17.94 2.70
C ALA A 166 -15.40 -17.10 1.56
N SER A 167 -16.25 -17.73 0.73
CA SER A 167 -16.68 -17.26 -0.59
C SER A 167 -16.73 -15.73 -0.69
N PRO A 168 -15.98 -15.12 -1.62
CA PRO A 168 -15.65 -13.69 -1.56
C PRO A 168 -16.91 -12.82 -1.54
N ILE A 169 -16.87 -11.76 -0.72
CA ILE A 169 -18.00 -10.84 -0.52
C ILE A 169 -18.23 -10.09 -1.84
N ARG A 170 -19.14 -10.60 -2.68
CA ARG A 170 -19.53 -9.95 -3.93
C ARG A 170 -20.52 -8.82 -3.67
N ILE A 171 -20.20 -7.62 -4.18
CA ILE A 171 -21.03 -6.42 -4.16
C ILE A 171 -21.30 -6.05 -5.62
N SER A 172 -22.57 -5.91 -6.03
CA SER A 172 -22.87 -5.34 -7.35
C SER A 172 -22.82 -3.81 -7.28
N ALA A 173 -22.08 -3.17 -8.18
CA ALA A 173 -21.97 -1.71 -8.28
C ALA A 173 -23.31 -0.98 -8.51
N SER A 174 -24.33 -1.71 -8.97
CA SER A 174 -25.71 -1.24 -9.18
C SER A 174 -26.69 -1.58 -8.05
N ALA A 175 -26.25 -2.28 -6.99
CA ALA A 175 -27.11 -2.63 -5.87
C ALA A 175 -27.40 -1.41 -4.97
N GLN A 176 -28.59 -1.39 -4.36
CA GLN A 176 -29.09 -0.30 -3.52
C GLN A 176 -28.21 -0.03 -2.28
N ASP A 177 -27.59 -1.09 -1.77
CA ASP A 177 -26.72 -1.13 -0.58
C ASP A 177 -25.22 -0.96 -0.91
N ALA A 178 -24.84 -0.84 -2.19
CA ALA A 178 -23.44 -0.86 -2.62
C ALA A 178 -22.54 0.21 -1.94
N PRO A 179 -22.97 1.47 -1.75
CA PRO A 179 -22.16 2.47 -1.05
C PRO A 179 -21.93 2.16 0.44
N GLU A 180 -22.87 1.47 1.07
CA GLU A 180 -22.80 1.09 2.49
C GLU A 180 -21.90 -0.12 2.66
N ARG A 181 -22.10 -1.16 1.82
CA ARG A 181 -21.25 -2.35 1.84
C ARG A 181 -19.79 -2.06 1.47
N LEU A 182 -19.53 -1.09 0.59
CA LEU A 182 -18.16 -0.60 0.35
C LEU A 182 -17.55 0.13 1.56
N ARG A 183 -18.36 0.85 2.34
CA ARG A 183 -17.93 1.46 3.62
C ARG A 183 -17.64 0.38 4.66
N ASP A 184 -18.45 -0.67 4.73
CA ASP A 184 -18.24 -1.79 5.65
C ASP A 184 -16.97 -2.57 5.33
N VAL A 185 -16.67 -2.80 4.04
CA VAL A 185 -15.39 -3.36 3.58
C VAL A 185 -14.23 -2.50 4.08
N ALA A 186 -14.23 -1.20 3.79
CA ALA A 186 -13.18 -0.29 4.25
C ALA A 186 -13.03 -0.25 5.79
N GLN A 187 -14.13 -0.36 6.55
CA GLN A 187 -14.07 -0.48 8.00
C GLN A 187 -13.51 -1.82 8.48
N ASN A 188 -13.81 -2.92 7.80
CA ASN A 188 -13.34 -4.26 8.16
C ASN A 188 -11.87 -4.46 7.82
N GLU A 189 -11.40 -3.93 6.69
CA GLU A 189 -9.97 -3.83 6.35
C GLU A 189 -9.20 -3.02 7.40
N LEU A 190 -9.73 -1.86 7.79
CA LEU A 190 -9.12 -1.04 8.86
C LEU A 190 -9.11 -1.77 10.21
N ARG A 191 -10.19 -2.48 10.58
CA ARG A 191 -10.26 -3.31 11.79
C ARG A 191 -9.21 -4.43 11.76
N ALA A 192 -9.07 -5.14 10.64
CA ALA A 192 -8.06 -6.19 10.47
C ALA A 192 -6.64 -5.63 10.60
N SER A 193 -6.35 -4.49 9.97
CA SER A 193 -5.05 -3.81 10.09
C SER A 193 -4.74 -3.35 11.52
N VAL A 194 -5.72 -2.83 12.26
CA VAL A 194 -5.55 -2.43 13.67
C VAL A 194 -5.37 -3.66 14.58
N LEU A 195 -6.10 -4.75 14.34
CA LEU A 195 -5.94 -6.01 15.07
C LEU A 195 -4.57 -6.64 14.82
N ASP A 196 -4.07 -6.63 13.58
CA ASP A 196 -2.74 -7.11 13.22
C ASP A 196 -1.62 -6.31 13.90
N VAL A 197 -1.68 -4.98 13.88
CA VAL A 197 -0.74 -4.13 14.63
C VAL A 197 -0.80 -4.41 16.13
N GLY A 198 -2.01 -4.57 16.68
CA GLY A 198 -2.23 -4.95 18.07
C GLY A 198 -1.63 -6.32 18.42
N ALA A 199 -1.81 -7.32 17.56
CA ALA A 199 -1.26 -8.66 17.73
C ALA A 199 0.28 -8.65 17.70
N ARG A 200 0.89 -7.90 16.78
CA ARG A 200 2.35 -7.78 16.67
C ARG A 200 2.96 -7.06 17.89
N VAL A 201 2.38 -5.95 18.34
CA VAL A 201 2.80 -5.25 19.58
C VAL A 201 2.61 -6.14 20.81
N MET A 202 1.53 -6.91 20.85
CA MET A 202 1.23 -7.84 21.94
C MET A 202 2.25 -8.99 21.98
N LYS A 203 2.59 -9.61 20.83
CA LYS A 203 3.63 -10.66 20.72
C LYS A 203 4.97 -10.17 21.30
N ASP A 204 5.49 -9.07 20.76
CA ASP A 204 6.75 -8.43 21.22
C ASP A 204 6.76 -8.16 22.74
N ARG A 205 5.68 -7.57 23.26
CA ARG A 205 5.59 -7.22 24.70
C ARG A 205 5.43 -8.43 25.62
N LEU A 206 4.76 -9.50 25.19
CA LEU A 206 4.65 -10.73 25.99
C LEU A 206 5.96 -11.53 25.99
N SER A 207 6.67 -11.63 24.86
CA SER A 207 8.03 -12.19 24.80
C SER A 207 9.01 -11.37 25.64
N THR A 208 8.91 -10.03 25.63
CA THR A 208 9.69 -9.13 26.52
C THR A 208 9.44 -9.45 28.01
N ILE A 209 8.21 -9.81 28.40
CA ILE A 209 7.88 -10.22 29.78
C ILE A 209 8.49 -11.59 30.11
N GLY A 210 8.43 -12.56 29.20
CA GLY A 210 9.07 -13.87 29.35
C GLY A 210 10.60 -13.75 29.53
N GLU A 211 11.24 -12.94 28.69
CA GLU A 211 12.67 -12.65 28.75
C GLU A 211 13.07 -11.97 30.06
N ALA A 212 12.28 -11.00 30.53
CA ALA A 212 12.50 -10.33 31.82
C ALA A 212 12.37 -11.28 33.02
N CYS A 213 11.53 -12.31 32.93
CA CYS A 213 11.45 -13.40 33.92
C CYS A 213 12.66 -14.34 33.85
N ARG A 214 13.14 -14.72 32.66
CA ARG A 214 14.30 -15.62 32.51
C ARG A 214 15.64 -14.97 32.84
N ARG A 215 15.80 -13.66 32.60
CA ARG A 215 17.03 -12.90 32.92
C ARG A 215 17.25 -12.67 34.43
N CYS A 216 16.28 -12.96 35.29
CA CYS A 216 16.41 -12.80 36.74
C CYS A 216 16.76 -14.13 37.43
N SER A 217 17.83 -14.12 38.24
CA SER A 217 18.46 -15.34 38.79
C SER A 217 17.84 -15.88 40.09
N GLY A 218 16.83 -15.22 40.66
CA GLY A 218 16.14 -15.68 41.88
C GLY A 218 14.87 -16.48 41.54
N GLU A 219 14.79 -17.75 41.97
CA GLU A 219 13.72 -18.68 41.57
C GLU A 219 12.29 -18.15 41.80
N THR A 220 12.07 -17.48 42.94
CA THR A 220 10.82 -16.82 43.34
C THR A 220 10.79 -15.34 42.98
N GLU A 221 11.90 -14.63 43.18
CA GLU A 221 12.03 -13.18 42.98
C GLU A 221 11.77 -12.77 41.53
N ARG A 222 12.15 -13.62 40.56
CA ARG A 222 12.00 -13.37 39.12
C ARG A 222 10.58 -13.10 38.65
N PHE A 223 9.57 -13.60 39.38
CA PHE A 223 8.16 -13.46 39.03
C PHE A 223 7.41 -12.39 39.84
N ASP A 224 8.05 -11.75 40.83
CA ASP A 224 7.45 -10.63 41.58
C ASP A 224 7.93 -9.30 40.98
N PRO A 225 7.07 -8.48 40.32
CA PRO A 225 7.46 -7.18 39.79
C PRO A 225 7.85 -6.15 40.87
N ARG A 226 7.68 -6.45 42.17
CA ARG A 226 8.23 -5.62 43.27
C ARG A 226 9.72 -5.88 43.51
N GLN A 227 10.23 -7.00 43.02
CA GLN A 227 11.60 -7.49 43.24
C GLN A 227 12.38 -7.53 41.91
N ASN A 228 11.76 -8.04 40.83
CA ASN A 228 12.31 -8.00 39.48
C ASN A 228 12.01 -6.65 38.78
N ALA A 229 12.97 -5.72 38.84
CA ALA A 229 12.88 -4.41 38.19
C ALA A 229 12.95 -4.44 36.64
N ALA A 230 13.29 -5.56 36.01
CA ALA A 230 13.14 -5.75 34.56
C ALA A 230 11.69 -6.08 34.22
N LEU A 231 11.10 -7.09 34.89
CA LEU A 231 9.68 -7.45 34.76
C LEU A 231 8.77 -6.25 35.05
N ALA A 232 9.07 -5.50 36.11
CA ALA A 232 8.36 -4.27 36.45
C ALA A 232 8.40 -3.18 35.37
N ARG A 233 9.40 -3.18 34.47
CA ARG A 233 9.45 -2.29 33.31
C ARG A 233 8.71 -2.88 32.13
N ALA A 234 8.95 -4.16 31.81
CA ALA A 234 8.26 -4.88 30.74
C ALA A 234 6.73 -4.82 30.90
N MET A 235 6.19 -5.13 32.09
CA MET A 235 4.75 -5.04 32.38
C MET A 235 4.19 -3.62 32.23
N ARG A 236 4.92 -2.59 32.70
CA ARG A 236 4.50 -1.18 32.54
C ARG A 236 4.53 -0.73 31.08
N GLN A 237 5.48 -1.22 30.29
CA GLN A 237 5.57 -0.90 28.87
C GLN A 237 4.47 -1.64 28.08
N ALA A 238 4.21 -2.91 28.37
CA ALA A 238 3.07 -3.65 27.80
C ALA A 238 1.73 -2.93 28.06
N LEU A 239 1.47 -2.54 29.31
CA LEU A 239 0.25 -1.78 29.68
C LEU A 239 0.20 -0.38 29.05
N ARG A 240 1.34 0.30 28.89
CA ARG A 240 1.44 1.60 28.20
C ARG A 240 1.14 1.49 26.71
N ASP A 241 1.63 0.43 26.08
CA ASP A 241 1.53 0.17 24.65
C ASP A 241 0.19 -0.53 24.27
N GLY A 242 -0.73 -0.68 25.24
CA GLY A 242 -2.11 -1.11 25.02
C GLY A 242 -2.41 -2.60 25.24
N VAL A 243 -1.44 -3.39 25.71
CA VAL A 243 -1.65 -4.83 25.98
C VAL A 243 -2.63 -5.02 27.15
N PRO A 244 -3.68 -5.85 27.02
CA PRO A 244 -4.64 -6.08 28.10
C PRO A 244 -4.00 -6.65 29.37
N GLU A 245 -4.39 -6.13 30.53
CA GLU A 245 -3.88 -6.56 31.85
C GLU A 245 -4.04 -8.07 32.06
N VAL A 246 -5.19 -8.64 31.69
CA VAL A 246 -5.48 -10.09 31.75
C VAL A 246 -4.48 -10.92 30.93
N ALA A 247 -3.94 -10.39 29.83
CA ALA A 247 -2.93 -11.09 29.03
C ALA A 247 -1.54 -11.00 29.66
N VAL A 248 -1.20 -9.86 30.27
CA VAL A 248 0.03 -9.68 31.08
C VAL A 248 0.02 -10.63 32.28
N GLU A 249 -1.12 -10.77 32.97
CA GLU A 249 -1.31 -11.74 34.06
C GLU A 249 -1.19 -13.19 33.56
N ARG A 250 -1.83 -13.55 32.44
CA ARG A 250 -1.73 -14.91 31.85
C ARG A 250 -0.30 -15.24 31.42
N ALA A 251 0.42 -14.31 30.82
CA ALA A 251 1.82 -14.50 30.43
C ALA A 251 2.73 -14.74 31.65
N LEU A 252 2.54 -13.96 32.72
CA LEU A 252 3.27 -14.16 33.98
C LEU A 252 2.93 -15.51 34.63
N ALA A 253 1.66 -15.94 34.59
CA ALA A 253 1.22 -17.23 35.11
C ALA A 253 1.75 -18.43 34.29
N LEU A 254 1.92 -18.28 32.98
CA LEU A 254 2.54 -19.29 32.11
C LEU A 254 4.07 -19.33 32.30
N ALA A 255 4.73 -18.18 32.43
CA ALA A 255 6.16 -18.11 32.75
C ALA A 255 6.46 -18.77 34.12
N GLN A 256 5.58 -18.63 35.11
CA GLN A 256 5.65 -19.34 36.39
C GLN A 256 5.53 -20.87 36.26
N GLN A 257 4.81 -21.35 35.24
CA GLN A 257 4.69 -22.78 34.92
C GLN A 257 5.84 -23.32 34.07
N GLY A 258 6.78 -22.46 33.64
CA GLY A 258 7.93 -22.84 32.83
C GLY A 258 7.67 -22.86 31.32
N ALA A 259 6.62 -22.17 30.84
CA ALA A 259 6.38 -21.97 29.43
C ALA A 259 7.49 -21.16 28.74
N ASP A 260 7.71 -21.43 27.46
CA ASP A 260 8.58 -20.70 26.52
C ASP A 260 7.96 -19.36 26.07
N ASP A 261 8.73 -18.57 25.32
CA ASP A 261 8.24 -17.30 24.75
C ASP A 261 7.14 -17.51 23.73
N ASP A 262 7.10 -18.67 23.08
CA ASP A 262 6.22 -18.97 21.95
C ASP A 262 4.81 -19.29 22.45
N THR A 263 4.72 -20.05 23.55
CA THR A 263 3.50 -20.23 24.35
C THR A 263 3.01 -18.91 24.98
N LEU A 264 3.91 -17.97 25.29
CA LEU A 264 3.55 -16.62 25.75
C LEU A 264 3.07 -15.72 24.59
N ALA A 265 3.70 -15.81 23.43
CA ALA A 265 3.36 -15.12 22.19
C ALA A 265 1.99 -15.55 21.66
N GLY A 266 1.67 -16.86 21.73
CA GLY A 266 0.37 -17.44 21.40
C GLY A 266 -0.80 -17.04 22.31
N LEU A 267 -0.58 -16.10 23.25
CA LEU A 267 -1.67 -15.37 23.91
C LEU A 267 -2.18 -14.19 23.05
N ALA A 268 -1.40 -13.71 22.08
CA ALA A 268 -1.85 -12.74 21.09
C ALA A 268 -2.88 -13.41 20.15
N PRO A 269 -3.87 -12.66 19.65
CA PRO A 269 -4.79 -13.20 18.65
C PRO A 269 -4.04 -13.48 17.34
N GLU A 270 -4.33 -14.61 16.71
CA GLU A 270 -3.84 -14.93 15.37
C GLU A 270 -4.32 -13.88 14.36
N HIS A 271 -3.50 -13.64 13.31
CA HIS A 271 -3.88 -12.79 12.20
C HIS A 271 -5.00 -13.47 11.40
N LEU A 272 -6.25 -13.02 11.57
CA LEU A 272 -7.31 -13.33 10.62
C LEU A 272 -7.15 -12.42 9.41
N PRO A 273 -6.80 -12.94 8.21
CA PRO A 273 -6.79 -12.13 7.01
C PRO A 273 -8.22 -11.67 6.67
N PRO A 274 -8.39 -10.44 6.16
CA PRO A 274 -9.71 -9.94 5.78
C PRO A 274 -10.33 -10.79 4.67
N GLN A 275 -11.63 -11.07 4.78
CA GLN A 275 -12.36 -11.84 3.77
C GLN A 275 -12.39 -11.06 2.45
N ARG A 276 -11.86 -11.66 1.37
CA ARG A 276 -11.75 -11.00 0.06
C ARG A 276 -13.11 -10.43 -0.39
N CYS A 277 -13.13 -9.16 -0.76
CA CYS A 277 -14.29 -8.50 -1.35
C CYS A 277 -14.09 -8.25 -2.85
N VAL A 278 -15.13 -8.53 -3.64
CA VAL A 278 -15.17 -8.27 -5.09
C VAL A 278 -16.32 -7.32 -5.39
N LEU A 279 -16.04 -6.26 -6.15
CA LEU A 279 -17.03 -5.34 -6.69
C LEU A 279 -17.31 -5.72 -8.15
N ASP A 280 -18.50 -6.27 -8.41
CA ASP A 280 -19.00 -6.55 -9.75
C ASP A 280 -19.44 -5.21 -10.39
N VAL A 281 -18.58 -4.65 -11.24
CA VAL A 281 -18.77 -3.38 -11.96
C VAL A 281 -19.72 -3.62 -13.14
N ALA A 282 -20.90 -3.01 -13.08
CA ALA A 282 -21.89 -3.11 -14.15
C ALA A 282 -21.43 -2.38 -15.43
N PRO A 283 -21.61 -2.95 -16.64
CA PRO A 283 -21.19 -2.32 -17.90
C PRO A 283 -21.77 -0.90 -18.11
N SER A 284 -22.99 -0.64 -17.64
CA SER A 284 -23.63 0.68 -17.69
C SER A 284 -22.94 1.75 -16.83
N LEU A 285 -22.08 1.38 -15.87
CA LEU A 285 -21.25 2.35 -15.16
C LEU A 285 -20.15 2.91 -16.08
N SER A 286 -19.67 2.14 -17.05
CA SER A 286 -18.70 2.63 -18.06
C SER A 286 -19.30 3.76 -18.90
N GLU A 287 -20.49 3.53 -19.47
CA GLU A 287 -21.24 4.55 -20.22
C GLU A 287 -21.51 5.80 -19.36
N ALA A 288 -21.81 5.61 -18.07
CA ALA A 288 -22.06 6.70 -17.14
C ALA A 288 -20.79 7.50 -16.79
N LEU A 289 -19.61 6.87 -16.75
CA LEU A 289 -18.31 7.51 -16.47
C LEU A 289 -17.79 8.32 -17.66
N GLU A 290 -17.93 7.79 -18.87
CA GLU A 290 -17.60 8.51 -20.11
C GLU A 290 -18.39 9.82 -20.20
N GLN A 291 -19.68 9.78 -19.84
CA GLN A 291 -20.60 10.92 -19.90
C GLN A 291 -20.58 11.82 -18.64
N ASP A 292 -19.87 11.43 -17.58
CA ASP A 292 -19.96 11.98 -16.21
C ASP A 292 -21.41 12.19 -15.72
N SER A 293 -22.26 11.22 -16.03
CA SER A 293 -23.69 11.28 -15.76
C SER A 293 -24.03 10.89 -14.31
N ALA A 294 -25.32 10.93 -13.99
CA ALA A 294 -25.83 10.40 -12.73
C ALA A 294 -25.85 8.85 -12.77
N TRP A 295 -25.18 8.22 -11.80
CA TRP A 295 -25.30 6.80 -11.49
C TRP A 295 -26.42 6.60 -10.46
N SER A 296 -27.19 5.52 -10.56
CA SER A 296 -28.33 5.25 -9.67
C SER A 296 -28.27 3.82 -9.13
N PHE A 297 -28.41 3.68 -7.82
CA PHE A 297 -28.29 2.40 -7.11
C PHE A 297 -29.60 1.59 -7.15
N GLY A 298 -29.94 1.12 -8.35
CA GLY A 298 -31.20 0.40 -8.61
C GLY A 298 -32.45 1.31 -8.56
N PRO A 299 -33.66 0.73 -8.50
CA PRO A 299 -34.91 1.48 -8.63
C PRO A 299 -35.38 2.19 -7.36
N GLN A 300 -34.72 1.99 -6.20
CA GLN A 300 -35.07 2.62 -4.92
C GLN A 300 -33.85 3.20 -4.16
N GLY A 301 -32.63 3.03 -4.67
CA GLY A 301 -31.44 3.64 -4.07
C GLY A 301 -31.24 5.10 -4.48
N GLY A 302 -30.28 5.76 -3.82
CA GLY A 302 -29.87 7.11 -4.16
C GLY A 302 -29.17 7.22 -5.52
N SER A 303 -28.77 8.44 -5.87
CA SER A 303 -28.02 8.73 -7.09
C SER A 303 -26.85 9.67 -6.81
N VAL A 304 -25.75 9.47 -7.53
CA VAL A 304 -24.47 10.19 -7.38
C VAL A 304 -23.85 10.46 -8.76
N ARG A 305 -22.89 11.38 -8.89
CA ARG A 305 -22.05 11.46 -10.10
C ARG A 305 -21.28 10.15 -10.27
N ALA A 306 -21.26 9.58 -11.47
CA ALA A 306 -20.53 8.35 -11.76
C ALA A 306 -19.05 8.45 -11.34
N ARG A 307 -18.36 9.57 -11.68
CA ARG A 307 -16.97 9.81 -11.27
C ARG A 307 -16.79 9.98 -9.76
N GLY A 308 -17.81 10.51 -9.07
CA GLY A 308 -17.85 10.55 -7.61
C GLY A 308 -17.79 9.14 -7.01
N PHE A 309 -18.54 8.19 -7.58
CA PHE A 309 -18.52 6.79 -7.17
C PHE A 309 -17.19 6.09 -7.54
N ARG A 310 -16.66 6.28 -8.76
CA ARG A 310 -15.32 5.80 -9.18
C ARG A 310 -14.22 6.28 -8.23
N ASN A 311 -14.26 7.54 -7.81
CA ASN A 311 -13.31 8.10 -6.84
C ASN A 311 -13.55 7.60 -5.40
N THR A 312 -14.76 7.20 -5.01
CA THR A 312 -15.00 6.49 -3.74
C THR A 312 -14.39 5.09 -3.74
N ILE A 313 -14.57 4.34 -4.82
CA ILE A 313 -13.96 3.00 -5.01
C ILE A 313 -12.43 3.12 -5.00
N ALA A 314 -11.87 4.05 -5.78
CA ALA A 314 -10.43 4.30 -5.85
C ALA A 314 -9.82 4.69 -4.49
N ARG A 315 -10.53 5.47 -3.65
CA ARG A 315 -10.10 5.77 -2.27
C ARG A 315 -9.99 4.53 -1.40
N SER A 316 -10.96 3.62 -1.46
CA SER A 316 -10.91 2.35 -0.73
C SER A 316 -9.70 1.50 -1.15
N ILE A 317 -9.49 1.36 -2.47
CA ILE A 317 -8.39 0.57 -3.03
C ILE A 317 -7.02 1.22 -2.71
N TRP A 318 -6.92 2.55 -2.77
CA TRP A 318 -5.71 3.30 -2.42
C TRP A 318 -5.30 3.13 -0.94
N SER A 319 -6.29 3.06 -0.05
CA SER A 319 -6.09 2.90 1.39
C SER A 319 -5.84 1.45 1.82
N PHE A 320 -6.54 0.48 1.23
CA PHE A 320 -6.62 -0.90 1.76
C PHE A 320 -6.26 -1.99 0.73
N GLY A 321 -6.21 -1.68 -0.56
CA GLY A 321 -6.09 -2.67 -1.63
C GLY A 321 -7.39 -3.43 -1.95
N ALA A 322 -8.52 -2.97 -1.40
CA ALA A 322 -9.84 -3.59 -1.55
C ALA A 322 -10.93 -2.55 -1.90
N PRO A 323 -11.99 -2.92 -2.64
CA PRO A 323 -12.28 -4.26 -3.17
C PRO A 323 -11.46 -4.61 -4.41
N GLN A 324 -11.37 -5.92 -4.70
CA GLN A 324 -11.01 -6.41 -6.04
C GLN A 324 -12.12 -6.04 -7.03
N LEU A 325 -11.78 -5.77 -8.28
CA LEU A 325 -12.73 -5.33 -9.30
C LEU A 325 -13.04 -6.48 -10.27
N SER A 326 -14.31 -6.69 -10.59
CA SER A 326 -14.76 -7.61 -11.66
C SER A 326 -15.66 -6.85 -12.63
N PHE A 327 -15.19 -6.60 -13.86
CA PHE A 327 -15.93 -5.81 -14.87
C PHE A 327 -16.89 -6.66 -15.72
N HIS A 328 -16.78 -7.98 -15.58
CA HIS A 328 -17.70 -8.96 -16.16
C HIS A 328 -18.18 -9.94 -15.08
N GLU A 329 -19.16 -10.78 -15.41
CA GLU A 329 -19.60 -11.88 -14.53
C GLU A 329 -18.52 -12.99 -14.55
N SER A 330 -17.43 -12.73 -13.82
CA SER A 330 -16.28 -13.64 -13.74
C SER A 330 -16.75 -14.98 -13.15
N PRO A 331 -16.48 -16.10 -13.85
CA PRO A 331 -17.00 -17.42 -13.47
C PRO A 331 -16.58 -17.72 -12.03
N GLN A 332 -17.49 -18.34 -11.27
CA GLN A 332 -17.12 -18.85 -9.95
C GLN A 332 -16.09 -19.95 -10.16
N GLU A 333 -14.88 -19.73 -9.67
CA GLU A 333 -13.79 -20.72 -9.70
C GLU A 333 -14.08 -21.81 -8.67
N THR A 334 -14.98 -22.72 -9.04
CA THR A 334 -15.30 -23.93 -8.29
C THR A 334 -14.36 -25.06 -8.74
N GLY A 335 -13.64 -25.66 -7.82
CA GLY A 335 -12.70 -26.76 -8.10
C GLY A 335 -11.24 -26.34 -8.17
N SER A 336 -10.34 -27.32 -8.07
CA SER A 336 -8.92 -27.10 -7.81
C SER A 336 -8.15 -26.31 -8.86
N VAL A 337 -7.23 -25.48 -8.38
CA VAL A 337 -6.24 -24.75 -9.17
C VAL A 337 -4.94 -25.55 -9.31
N VAL A 338 -4.42 -25.58 -10.53
CA VAL A 338 -3.17 -26.23 -10.88
C VAL A 338 -2.33 -25.26 -11.70
N TYR A 339 -1.16 -24.87 -11.20
CA TYR A 339 -0.31 -23.87 -11.84
C TYR A 339 0.69 -24.53 -12.79
N ILE A 340 0.86 -23.96 -13.98
CA ILE A 340 1.80 -24.41 -15.01
C ILE A 340 2.91 -23.36 -15.12
N ASP A 341 4.14 -23.73 -14.77
CA ASP A 341 5.31 -22.84 -14.88
C ASP A 341 5.86 -22.88 -16.32
N LEU A 342 5.56 -21.84 -17.11
CA LEU A 342 6.02 -21.75 -18.48
C LEU A 342 7.56 -21.69 -18.61
N ALA A 343 8.27 -21.16 -17.62
CA ALA A 343 9.73 -21.09 -17.66
C ALA A 343 10.38 -22.47 -17.62
N ARG A 344 9.73 -23.45 -16.96
CA ARG A 344 10.20 -24.86 -16.92
C ARG A 344 10.13 -25.60 -18.25
N PHE A 345 9.42 -25.06 -19.25
CA PHE A 345 9.36 -25.62 -20.60
C PHE A 345 10.45 -25.07 -21.54
N LEU A 346 11.34 -24.20 -21.06
CA LEU A 346 12.52 -23.76 -21.81
C LEU A 346 13.72 -24.67 -21.46
N ASP A 347 14.34 -25.28 -22.46
CA ASP A 347 15.64 -25.97 -22.34
C ASP A 347 16.67 -25.40 -23.34
N GLU A 348 17.90 -25.94 -23.38
CA GLU A 348 18.97 -25.50 -24.29
C GLU A 348 18.57 -25.53 -25.78
N THR A 349 17.51 -26.26 -26.15
CA THR A 349 16.98 -26.36 -27.51
C THR A 349 15.80 -25.41 -27.78
N GLY A 350 15.29 -24.72 -26.74
CA GLY A 350 14.17 -23.79 -26.80
C GLY A 350 12.90 -24.31 -26.11
N LEU A 351 11.76 -23.77 -26.51
CA LEU A 351 10.45 -24.04 -25.91
C LEU A 351 9.93 -25.44 -26.29
N ARG A 352 9.82 -26.30 -25.28
CA ARG A 352 9.29 -27.66 -25.34
C ARG A 352 7.78 -27.69 -25.41
N THR A 353 7.25 -27.27 -26.57
CA THR A 353 5.81 -27.30 -26.88
C THR A 353 5.22 -28.71 -26.82
N ASP A 354 6.04 -29.75 -27.00
CA ASP A 354 5.68 -31.16 -26.83
C ASP A 354 5.37 -31.51 -25.37
N LEU A 355 6.28 -31.17 -24.44
CA LEU A 355 6.05 -31.31 -23.00
C LEU A 355 4.85 -30.48 -22.54
N LEU A 356 4.69 -29.26 -23.08
CA LEU A 356 3.56 -28.39 -22.74
C LEU A 356 2.22 -29.00 -23.21
N ALA A 357 2.18 -29.59 -24.41
CA ALA A 357 1.01 -30.29 -24.92
C ALA A 357 0.63 -31.49 -24.04
N ASP A 358 1.59 -32.36 -23.73
CA ASP A 358 1.41 -33.55 -22.91
C ASP A 358 0.96 -33.18 -21.49
N THR A 359 1.55 -32.13 -20.90
CA THR A 359 1.19 -31.61 -19.57
C THR A 359 -0.23 -31.06 -19.53
N VAL A 360 -0.56 -30.12 -20.42
CA VAL A 360 -1.89 -29.51 -20.50
C VAL A 360 -2.95 -30.57 -20.78
N PHE A 361 -2.66 -31.54 -21.65
CA PHE A 361 -3.56 -32.64 -21.94
C PHE A 361 -3.84 -33.51 -20.70
N ALA A 362 -2.81 -33.95 -19.98
CA ALA A 362 -2.97 -34.81 -18.80
C ALA A 362 -3.76 -34.14 -17.69
N TRP A 363 -3.42 -32.90 -17.34
CA TRP A 363 -4.10 -32.18 -16.26
C TRP A 363 -5.53 -31.75 -16.64
N THR A 364 -5.76 -31.31 -17.88
CA THR A 364 -7.14 -31.06 -18.37
C THR A 364 -7.98 -32.34 -18.30
N THR A 365 -7.41 -33.49 -18.67
CA THR A 365 -8.08 -34.78 -18.62
C THR A 365 -8.39 -35.21 -17.18
N ALA A 366 -7.44 -35.04 -16.26
CA ALA A 366 -7.61 -35.37 -14.84
C ALA A 366 -8.71 -34.52 -14.17
N LEU A 367 -8.65 -33.20 -14.34
CA LEU A 367 -9.61 -32.26 -13.74
C LEU A 367 -11.02 -32.44 -14.31
N SER A 368 -11.16 -32.47 -15.65
CA SER A 368 -12.44 -32.68 -16.38
C SER A 368 -13.26 -33.89 -15.93
N VAL A 369 -12.61 -34.88 -15.32
CA VAL A 369 -13.18 -36.18 -14.97
C VAL A 369 -13.23 -36.41 -13.46
N SER A 370 -12.51 -35.61 -12.68
CA SER A 370 -12.56 -35.61 -11.21
C SER A 370 -13.66 -34.69 -10.65
N ALA A 371 -14.11 -33.72 -11.45
CA ALA A 371 -15.23 -32.82 -11.14
C ALA A 371 -16.54 -33.57 -10.83
N LYS A 372 -17.35 -33.00 -9.92
CA LYS A 372 -18.69 -33.45 -9.57
C LYS A 372 -19.68 -33.06 -10.68
N THR A 373 -20.81 -33.75 -10.78
CA THR A 373 -21.84 -33.46 -11.81
C THR A 373 -22.53 -32.11 -11.65
N ASP A 374 -22.48 -31.52 -10.46
CA ASP A 374 -23.14 -30.24 -10.14
C ASP A 374 -22.18 -29.04 -10.17
N ASP A 375 -20.87 -29.28 -10.39
CA ASP A 375 -19.86 -28.21 -10.47
C ASP A 375 -20.05 -27.38 -11.74
N ARG A 376 -19.79 -26.06 -11.68
CA ARG A 376 -19.86 -25.17 -12.84
C ARG A 376 -18.59 -25.22 -13.69
N VAL A 377 -17.46 -25.46 -13.02
CA VAL A 377 -16.09 -25.50 -13.54
C VAL A 377 -15.43 -26.76 -12.98
N ALA A 378 -14.56 -27.41 -13.75
CA ALA A 378 -13.90 -28.65 -13.35
C ALA A 378 -12.58 -28.46 -12.57
N GLY A 379 -12.22 -27.22 -12.29
CA GLY A 379 -10.90 -26.75 -11.89
C GLY A 379 -10.27 -25.79 -12.91
N THR A 380 -9.13 -25.22 -12.55
CA THR A 380 -8.45 -24.16 -13.31
C THR A 380 -6.98 -24.51 -13.55
N LEU A 381 -6.53 -24.41 -14.79
CA LEU A 381 -5.11 -24.30 -15.12
C LEU A 381 -4.70 -22.82 -15.02
N SER A 382 -3.70 -22.53 -14.20
CA SER A 382 -3.20 -21.17 -13.98
C SER A 382 -1.82 -21.00 -14.62
N ILE A 383 -1.63 -19.96 -15.44
CA ILE A 383 -0.34 -19.68 -16.08
C ILE A 383 0.62 -19.01 -15.08
N SER A 384 1.83 -19.56 -14.96
CA SER A 384 2.96 -19.03 -14.18
C SER A 384 4.23 -18.91 -15.05
N GLY A 385 5.28 -18.25 -14.57
CA GLY A 385 6.60 -18.22 -15.22
C GLY A 385 6.70 -17.39 -16.51
N LEU A 386 5.67 -16.59 -16.85
CA LEU A 386 5.65 -15.86 -18.13
C LEU A 386 6.76 -14.81 -18.25
N ALA A 387 6.98 -13.99 -17.21
CA ALA A 387 7.98 -12.93 -17.27
C ALA A 387 9.43 -13.48 -17.33
N PRO A 388 9.82 -14.50 -16.54
CA PRO A 388 11.08 -15.20 -16.74
C PRO A 388 11.26 -15.75 -18.16
N LEU A 389 10.25 -16.41 -18.75
CA LEU A 389 10.31 -16.92 -20.12
C LEU A 389 10.59 -15.82 -21.15
N LEU A 390 9.91 -14.67 -21.04
CA LEU A 390 10.12 -13.53 -21.94
C LEU A 390 11.52 -12.94 -21.77
N MET A 391 11.96 -12.71 -20.52
CA MET A 391 13.28 -12.17 -20.20
C MET A 391 14.41 -13.08 -20.70
N ALA A 392 14.34 -14.38 -20.43
CA ALA A 392 15.31 -15.39 -20.86
C ALA A 392 15.48 -15.48 -22.39
N ASN A 393 14.46 -15.08 -23.15
CA ASN A 393 14.48 -15.04 -24.61
C ASN A 393 14.77 -13.63 -25.18
N GLY A 394 15.20 -12.68 -24.35
CA GLY A 394 15.55 -11.33 -24.78
C GLY A 394 14.34 -10.44 -25.13
N ILE A 395 13.13 -10.79 -24.70
CA ILE A 395 11.89 -10.06 -25.04
C ILE A 395 11.49 -9.15 -23.88
N ALA A 396 11.48 -7.83 -24.13
CA ALA A 396 10.95 -6.85 -23.18
C ALA A 396 9.46 -7.06 -22.91
N TYR A 397 9.08 -7.10 -21.63
CA TYR A 397 7.72 -7.41 -21.17
C TYR A 397 6.68 -6.41 -21.72
N ASP A 398 7.02 -5.12 -21.82
CA ASP A 398 6.13 -4.08 -22.32
C ASP A 398 6.07 -3.96 -23.86
N SER A 399 6.85 -4.78 -24.58
CA SER A 399 6.87 -4.78 -26.04
C SER A 399 5.61 -5.38 -26.66
N GLU A 400 5.36 -5.05 -27.93
CA GLU A 400 4.29 -5.68 -28.69
C GLU A 400 4.53 -7.17 -28.92
N LEU A 401 5.79 -7.55 -29.18
CA LEU A 401 6.22 -8.95 -29.27
C LEU A 401 5.97 -9.71 -27.95
N GLY A 402 6.28 -9.12 -26.80
CA GLY A 402 6.02 -9.72 -25.48
C GLY A 402 4.54 -10.05 -25.28
N ARG A 403 3.63 -9.11 -25.58
CA ARG A 403 2.18 -9.35 -25.54
C ARG A 403 1.71 -10.39 -26.57
N LYS A 404 2.26 -10.35 -27.79
CA LYS A 404 1.93 -11.29 -28.87
C LYS A 404 2.34 -12.72 -28.52
N THR A 405 3.54 -12.89 -27.95
CA THR A 405 4.09 -14.15 -27.42
C THR A 405 3.24 -14.68 -26.26
N ALA A 406 2.91 -13.84 -25.27
CA ALA A 406 2.07 -14.21 -24.14
C ALA A 406 0.67 -14.69 -24.59
N ALA A 407 0.01 -13.93 -25.46
CA ALA A 407 -1.25 -14.32 -26.06
C ALA A 407 -1.11 -15.61 -26.90
N GLY A 408 -0.01 -15.77 -27.63
CA GLY A 408 0.33 -16.99 -28.38
C GLY A 408 0.44 -18.22 -27.49
N LEU A 409 1.10 -18.11 -26.33
CA LEU A 409 1.22 -19.17 -25.33
C LEU A 409 -0.14 -19.54 -24.73
N ALA A 410 -0.93 -18.55 -24.29
CA ALA A 410 -2.29 -18.78 -23.80
C ALA A 410 -3.19 -19.43 -24.86
N ARG A 411 -3.10 -18.98 -26.13
CA ARG A 411 -3.79 -19.59 -27.27
C ARG A 411 -3.39 -21.04 -27.48
N LEU A 412 -2.10 -21.35 -27.40
CA LEU A 412 -1.57 -22.70 -27.59
C LEU A 412 -2.09 -23.65 -26.50
N MET A 413 -2.05 -23.22 -25.23
CA MET A 413 -2.60 -23.95 -24.09
C MET A 413 -4.12 -24.17 -24.25
N THR A 414 -4.90 -23.13 -24.54
CA THR A 414 -6.34 -23.24 -24.85
C THR A 414 -6.60 -24.23 -25.99
N GLY A 415 -5.74 -24.25 -27.02
CA GLY A 415 -5.77 -25.22 -28.11
C GLY A 415 -5.62 -26.67 -27.64
N TYR A 416 -4.63 -26.97 -26.80
CA TYR A 416 -4.43 -28.30 -26.22
C TYR A 416 -5.53 -28.70 -25.24
N MET A 417 -6.04 -27.77 -24.42
CA MET A 417 -7.19 -28.01 -23.53
C MET A 417 -8.42 -28.42 -24.34
N ARG A 418 -8.72 -27.74 -25.46
CA ARG A 418 -9.82 -28.11 -26.36
C ARG A 418 -9.65 -29.52 -26.93
N GLN A 419 -8.42 -29.97 -27.22
CA GLN A 419 -8.16 -31.35 -27.64
C GLN A 419 -8.44 -32.39 -26.53
N ALA A 420 -8.11 -32.07 -25.28
CA ALA A 420 -8.45 -32.90 -24.12
C ALA A 420 -9.97 -32.95 -23.88
N CYS A 421 -10.66 -31.80 -23.90
CA CYS A 421 -12.12 -31.72 -23.76
C CYS A 421 -12.86 -32.51 -24.86
N ALA A 422 -12.35 -32.55 -26.10
CA ALA A 422 -12.90 -33.37 -27.18
C ALA A 422 -12.81 -34.89 -26.91
N GLN A 423 -11.86 -35.33 -26.07
CA GLN A 423 -11.71 -36.73 -25.67
C GLN A 423 -12.52 -37.06 -24.41
N THR A 424 -12.62 -36.15 -23.44
CA THR A 424 -13.37 -36.35 -22.18
C THR A 424 -14.87 -36.07 -22.27
N GLY A 425 -15.33 -35.30 -23.26
CA GLY A 425 -16.71 -34.79 -23.32
C GLY A 425 -16.98 -33.60 -22.39
N ALA A 426 -15.93 -32.94 -21.89
CA ALA A 426 -16.04 -31.71 -21.12
C ALA A 426 -16.42 -30.52 -22.01
N MET A 427 -17.05 -29.50 -21.40
CA MET A 427 -17.17 -28.18 -22.02
C MET A 427 -15.77 -27.63 -22.31
N ALA A 428 -15.52 -27.28 -23.57
CA ALA A 428 -14.21 -26.80 -24.01
C ALA A 428 -14.13 -25.27 -23.92
N PRO A 429 -13.00 -24.69 -23.47
CA PRO A 429 -12.84 -23.24 -23.35
C PRO A 429 -12.97 -22.54 -24.70
N SER A 430 -13.48 -21.31 -24.71
CA SER A 430 -13.47 -20.43 -25.89
C SER A 430 -12.02 -20.17 -26.33
N LEU A 431 -11.81 -20.05 -27.64
CA LEU A 431 -10.52 -19.76 -28.26
C LEU A 431 -10.59 -18.38 -28.91
N GLY A 432 -9.54 -17.57 -28.71
CA GLY A 432 -9.47 -16.21 -29.24
C GLY A 432 -9.24 -16.13 -30.75
N SER A 433 -8.99 -14.91 -31.23
CA SER A 433 -8.58 -14.65 -32.62
C SER A 433 -7.25 -15.34 -32.94
N ASP A 434 -7.06 -15.71 -34.21
CA ASP A 434 -5.83 -16.35 -34.68
C ASP A 434 -4.60 -15.48 -34.42
N ILE A 435 -3.54 -16.09 -33.88
CA ILE A 435 -2.23 -15.45 -33.66
C ILE A 435 -1.24 -16.14 -34.60
N THR A 436 -0.54 -15.32 -35.38
CA THR A 436 0.48 -15.75 -36.32
C THR A 436 1.70 -14.86 -36.15
N PHE A 437 2.88 -15.46 -36.26
CA PHE A 437 4.16 -14.76 -36.25
C PHE A 437 4.72 -14.76 -37.66
N ASP A 438 5.34 -13.64 -38.04
CA ASP A 438 6.08 -13.51 -39.30
C ASP A 438 7.40 -14.31 -39.23
N GLU A 439 8.07 -14.49 -40.38
CA GLU A 439 9.37 -15.15 -40.42
C GLU A 439 10.41 -14.34 -39.62
N ASP A 440 11.19 -15.03 -38.77
CA ASP A 440 12.19 -14.48 -37.85
C ASP A 440 11.69 -13.43 -36.83
N GLU A 441 10.36 -13.33 -36.59
CA GLU A 441 9.79 -12.40 -35.59
C GLU A 441 10.01 -12.88 -34.14
N LEU A 442 10.08 -14.20 -33.92
CA LEU A 442 10.38 -14.80 -32.63
C LEU A 442 11.89 -15.10 -32.50
N PRO A 443 12.48 -14.94 -31.29
CA PRO A 443 13.84 -15.39 -31.04
C PRO A 443 13.93 -16.93 -31.17
N PRO A 444 15.12 -17.49 -31.50
CA PRO A 444 15.27 -18.92 -31.78
C PRO A 444 14.69 -19.85 -30.72
N GLY A 445 14.87 -19.51 -29.43
CA GLY A 445 14.34 -20.28 -28.29
C GLY A 445 12.80 -20.38 -28.25
N LEU A 446 12.08 -19.49 -28.94
CA LEU A 446 10.60 -19.53 -29.02
C LEU A 446 10.07 -19.91 -30.41
N GLN A 447 10.92 -20.20 -31.40
CA GLN A 447 10.45 -20.48 -32.77
C GLN A 447 9.46 -21.66 -32.83
N ALA A 448 9.59 -22.65 -31.94
CA ALA A 448 8.64 -23.75 -31.79
C ALA A 448 7.19 -23.28 -31.50
N LEU A 449 6.99 -22.13 -30.83
CA LEU A 449 5.66 -21.56 -30.57
C LEU A 449 4.93 -21.20 -31.87
N SER A 450 5.64 -20.61 -32.85
CA SER A 450 5.10 -20.31 -34.17
C SER A 450 4.55 -21.57 -34.84
N ASP A 451 5.32 -22.65 -34.78
CA ASP A 451 5.05 -23.85 -35.57
C ASP A 451 4.01 -24.75 -34.88
N ALA A 452 4.02 -24.79 -33.55
CA ALA A 452 2.96 -25.40 -32.74
C ALA A 452 1.61 -24.67 -32.91
N LEU A 453 1.59 -23.33 -33.01
CA LEU A 453 0.39 -22.55 -33.32
C LEU A 453 -0.12 -22.81 -34.74
N LYS A 454 0.77 -22.91 -35.74
CA LYS A 454 0.44 -23.29 -37.12
C LYS A 454 -0.10 -24.72 -37.22
N ALA A 455 0.29 -25.61 -36.30
CA ALA A 455 -0.17 -26.99 -36.22
C ALA A 455 -1.51 -27.19 -35.47
N LEU A 456 -2.06 -26.16 -34.81
CA LEU A 456 -3.35 -26.28 -34.10
C LEU A 456 -4.51 -26.58 -35.07
N PRO A 457 -5.43 -27.50 -34.70
CA PRO A 457 -6.59 -27.81 -35.53
C PRO A 457 -7.58 -26.63 -35.57
N THR A 458 -7.78 -26.06 -36.76
CA THR A 458 -8.70 -24.93 -37.02
C THR A 458 -10.18 -25.26 -36.84
N ARG A 459 -10.53 -26.52 -36.60
CA ARG A 459 -11.89 -26.97 -36.28
C ARG A 459 -11.90 -27.78 -34.99
N PHE A 460 -12.86 -27.47 -34.13
CA PHE A 460 -13.14 -28.22 -32.92
C PHE A 460 -14.38 -29.10 -33.16
N GLU A 461 -14.18 -30.40 -33.28
CA GLU A 461 -15.25 -31.39 -33.41
C GLU A 461 -15.46 -32.09 -32.06
N ALA A 462 -16.40 -31.58 -31.26
CA ALA A 462 -16.76 -32.20 -29.99
C ALA A 462 -17.39 -33.58 -30.23
N LYS A 463 -16.90 -34.62 -29.51
CA LYS A 463 -17.69 -35.85 -29.32
C LYS A 463 -19.02 -35.47 -28.67
N ALA A 464 -20.12 -36.00 -29.19
CA ALA A 464 -21.48 -35.45 -29.01
C ALA A 464 -22.13 -35.74 -27.63
N ALA A 465 -21.46 -35.40 -26.54
CA ALA A 465 -21.96 -35.51 -25.17
C ALA A 465 -21.43 -34.35 -24.31
N LEU A 466 -22.06 -33.17 -24.42
CA LEU A 466 -21.79 -32.00 -23.57
C LEU A 466 -22.40 -32.20 -22.18
N SER A 467 -21.76 -33.03 -21.34
CA SER A 467 -22.31 -33.42 -20.03
C SER A 467 -21.27 -33.45 -18.90
N ARG A 468 -20.16 -32.73 -19.03
CA ARG A 468 -19.14 -32.55 -17.99
C ARG A 468 -18.71 -31.08 -17.90
N PRO A 469 -18.42 -30.55 -16.70
CA PRO A 469 -17.90 -29.19 -16.53
C PRO A 469 -16.58 -29.01 -17.28
N GLY A 470 -16.28 -27.76 -17.68
CA GLY A 470 -15.05 -27.41 -18.38
C GLY A 470 -13.93 -26.99 -17.43
N VAL A 471 -12.68 -27.24 -17.81
CA VAL A 471 -11.50 -26.70 -17.12
C VAL A 471 -11.24 -25.28 -17.65
N LEU A 472 -11.02 -24.32 -16.77
CA LEU A 472 -10.66 -22.95 -17.16
C LEU A 472 -9.15 -22.80 -17.36
N LEU A 473 -8.78 -21.84 -18.22
CA LEU A 473 -7.44 -21.27 -18.27
C LEU A 473 -7.53 -19.84 -17.72
N SER A 474 -6.84 -19.59 -16.61
CA SER A 474 -6.74 -18.30 -15.93
C SER A 474 -5.26 -17.92 -15.74
N VAL A 475 -5.02 -16.70 -15.25
CA VAL A 475 -3.84 -16.37 -14.45
C VAL A 475 -4.33 -16.03 -13.06
N LEU A 476 -3.93 -16.81 -12.07
CA LEU A 476 -4.27 -16.60 -10.66
C LEU A 476 -3.02 -16.32 -9.83
N PRO A 477 -3.12 -15.57 -8.72
CA PRO A 477 -1.96 -15.25 -7.90
C PRO A 477 -1.58 -16.49 -7.08
N VAL A 478 -0.33 -16.93 -7.24
CA VAL A 478 0.26 -18.05 -6.50
C VAL A 478 0.18 -17.79 -4.98
N ASP A 479 -0.21 -18.81 -4.22
CA ASP A 479 -0.23 -18.74 -2.76
C ASP A 479 1.16 -18.86 -2.14
N THR A 480 1.42 -18.13 -1.06
CA THR A 480 2.73 -18.09 -0.39
C THR A 480 3.20 -19.46 0.13
N SER A 481 2.30 -20.37 0.47
CA SER A 481 2.66 -21.72 0.94
C SER A 481 3.13 -22.67 -0.17
N ILE A 482 2.84 -22.37 -1.44
CA ILE A 482 3.34 -23.14 -2.60
C ILE A 482 4.37 -22.37 -3.44
N ALA A 483 4.49 -21.05 -3.26
CA ALA A 483 5.39 -20.19 -4.02
C ALA A 483 6.85 -20.70 -4.07
N PRO A 484 7.46 -21.20 -2.97
CA PRO A 484 8.82 -21.77 -3.02
C PRO A 484 8.94 -23.04 -3.87
N LEU A 485 7.87 -23.82 -4.05
CA LEU A 485 7.90 -25.08 -4.80
C LEU A 485 8.20 -24.88 -6.30
N PHE A 486 7.90 -23.70 -6.83
CA PHE A 486 8.21 -23.35 -8.23
C PHE A 486 9.71 -23.18 -8.44
N ASP A 487 10.41 -22.60 -7.45
CA ASP A 487 11.86 -22.37 -7.46
C ASP A 487 12.34 -21.63 -8.73
N THR A 488 11.62 -20.55 -9.07
CA THR A 488 11.62 -19.85 -10.37
C THR A 488 11.67 -18.33 -10.17
N ASP A 489 12.17 -17.59 -11.16
CA ASP A 489 12.46 -16.15 -11.02
C ASP A 489 11.23 -15.22 -10.97
N GLY A 490 10.04 -15.72 -11.29
CA GLY A 490 8.82 -14.91 -11.31
C GLY A 490 7.54 -15.75 -11.41
N LEU A 491 6.53 -15.38 -10.61
CA LEU A 491 5.30 -16.15 -10.43
C LEU A 491 4.10 -15.51 -11.13
N GLY A 492 3.20 -16.34 -11.65
CA GLY A 492 2.06 -15.89 -12.45
C GLY A 492 2.53 -15.21 -13.74
N VAL A 493 1.99 -14.02 -14.00
CA VAL A 493 2.43 -13.12 -15.09
C VAL A 493 2.99 -11.79 -14.58
N ALA A 494 3.27 -11.69 -13.26
CA ALA A 494 3.92 -10.52 -12.70
C ALA A 494 5.33 -10.36 -13.31
N PRO A 495 5.78 -9.12 -13.58
CA PRO A 495 7.11 -8.89 -14.11
C PRO A 495 8.19 -9.24 -13.08
N VAL A 496 9.35 -9.71 -13.56
CA VAL A 496 10.56 -9.80 -12.75
C VAL A 496 11.07 -8.37 -12.52
N THR A 497 11.00 -7.86 -11.30
CA THR A 497 11.28 -6.45 -10.99
C THR A 497 12.72 -6.14 -10.64
N ASN A 498 13.52 -7.15 -10.30
CA ASN A 498 14.92 -7.02 -9.89
C ASN A 498 15.74 -8.05 -10.68
N ALA A 499 16.88 -7.65 -11.24
CA ALA A 499 17.74 -8.55 -12.01
C ALA A 499 18.47 -9.59 -11.14
N ILE A 500 18.55 -9.38 -9.83
CA ILE A 500 19.25 -10.23 -8.86
C ILE A 500 18.31 -11.01 -7.93
N THR A 501 18.86 -12.08 -7.34
CA THR A 501 18.31 -12.82 -6.22
C THR A 501 19.39 -13.02 -5.14
N ALA A 502 18.98 -13.32 -3.90
CA ALA A 502 19.92 -13.74 -2.86
C ALA A 502 20.45 -15.16 -3.16
N ASP A 503 21.72 -15.41 -2.88
CA ASP A 503 22.32 -16.74 -2.93
C ASP A 503 22.67 -17.19 -1.50
N PHE A 504 21.88 -18.12 -0.95
CA PHE A 504 22.09 -18.61 0.42
C PHE A 504 23.38 -19.42 0.60
N SER A 505 24.11 -19.75 -0.47
CA SER A 505 25.46 -20.32 -0.37
C SER A 505 26.56 -19.28 -0.16
N ILE A 506 26.25 -18.00 -0.36
CA ILE A 506 27.16 -16.86 -0.17
C ILE A 506 26.57 -15.96 0.92
N SER A 507 27.19 -15.92 2.12
CA SER A 507 26.73 -15.06 3.22
C SER A 507 26.69 -13.60 2.77
N GLY A 508 25.50 -12.97 2.77
CA GLY A 508 25.28 -11.60 2.28
C GLY A 508 25.25 -11.44 0.76
N GLY A 509 25.51 -12.49 -0.02
CA GLY A 509 25.68 -12.43 -1.46
C GLY A 509 24.39 -12.30 -2.25
N SER A 510 24.44 -11.52 -3.33
CA SER A 510 23.45 -11.55 -4.40
C SER A 510 24.06 -12.09 -5.68
N VAL A 511 23.24 -12.72 -6.52
CA VAL A 511 23.64 -13.27 -7.82
C VAL A 511 22.63 -12.88 -8.89
N LEU A 512 23.08 -12.84 -10.14
CA LEU A 512 22.20 -12.58 -11.27
C LEU A 512 21.20 -13.75 -11.45
N ARG A 513 19.91 -13.40 -11.63
CA ARG A 513 18.83 -14.36 -11.92
C ARG A 513 19.13 -15.18 -13.16
N SER A 514 18.69 -16.45 -13.21
CA SER A 514 18.93 -17.28 -14.39
C SER A 514 18.22 -16.69 -15.60
N CYS A 515 16.97 -16.27 -15.48
CA CYS A 515 16.26 -15.63 -16.61
C CYS A 515 16.91 -14.31 -17.08
N ALA A 516 17.62 -13.60 -16.19
CA ALA A 516 18.36 -12.41 -16.56
C ALA A 516 19.66 -12.75 -17.29
N ARG A 517 20.43 -13.74 -16.80
CA ARG A 517 21.67 -14.22 -17.44
C ARG A 517 21.40 -14.87 -18.80
N ASP A 518 20.34 -15.65 -18.90
CA ASP A 518 19.84 -16.24 -20.16
C ASP A 518 19.42 -15.12 -21.13
N GLY A 519 18.71 -14.10 -20.64
CA GLY A 519 18.31 -12.93 -21.41
C GLY A 519 19.49 -12.14 -21.99
N LEU A 520 20.55 -11.91 -21.21
CA LEU A 520 21.79 -11.29 -21.71
C LEU A 520 22.44 -12.14 -22.81
N THR A 521 22.40 -13.48 -22.67
CA THR A 521 22.92 -14.43 -23.65
C THR A 521 22.09 -14.42 -24.94
N ALA A 522 20.75 -14.41 -24.84
CA ALA A 522 19.82 -14.30 -25.97
C ALA A 522 19.95 -12.97 -26.72
N LEU A 523 20.32 -11.89 -26.01
CA LEU A 523 20.65 -10.58 -26.60
C LEU A 523 22.05 -10.52 -27.26
N GLY A 524 22.75 -11.65 -27.34
CA GLY A 524 24.00 -11.80 -28.10
C GLY A 524 25.25 -11.23 -27.42
N LEU A 525 25.22 -11.02 -26.10
CA LEU A 525 26.40 -10.58 -25.37
C LEU A 525 27.46 -11.70 -25.27
N ASN A 526 28.73 -11.30 -25.27
CA ASN A 526 29.82 -12.23 -24.93
C ASN A 526 30.05 -12.28 -23.41
N ALA A 527 30.71 -13.34 -22.94
CA ALA A 527 30.93 -13.60 -21.50
C ALA A 527 31.45 -12.40 -20.70
N SER A 528 32.38 -11.60 -21.23
CA SER A 528 32.92 -10.42 -20.53
C SER A 528 31.90 -9.26 -20.44
N GLN A 529 30.98 -9.14 -21.41
CA GLN A 529 29.87 -8.19 -21.32
C GLN A 529 28.80 -8.65 -20.32
N ILE A 530 28.60 -9.97 -20.19
CA ILE A 530 27.69 -10.56 -19.19
C ILE A 530 28.29 -10.35 -17.78
N GLU A 531 29.57 -10.66 -17.59
CA GLU A 531 30.36 -10.39 -16.39
C GLU A 531 30.25 -8.91 -15.96
N THR A 532 30.55 -7.95 -16.84
CA THR A 532 30.39 -6.51 -16.54
C THR A 532 28.94 -6.08 -16.25
N ALA A 533 27.94 -6.79 -16.77
CA ALA A 533 26.53 -6.52 -16.47
C ALA A 533 26.11 -7.13 -15.12
N GLU A 534 26.66 -8.30 -14.78
CA GLU A 534 26.50 -8.97 -13.50
C GLU A 534 27.17 -8.20 -12.36
N ASP A 535 28.42 -7.74 -12.55
CA ASP A 535 29.15 -6.85 -11.62
C ASP A 535 28.35 -5.56 -11.30
N HIS A 536 27.66 -5.00 -12.29
CA HIS A 536 26.81 -3.80 -12.13
C HIS A 536 25.50 -4.11 -11.39
N ALA A 537 24.94 -5.30 -11.57
CA ALA A 537 23.66 -5.70 -10.97
C ALA A 537 23.83 -6.22 -9.54
N ALA A 538 24.76 -7.16 -9.32
CA ALA A 538 24.97 -7.88 -8.07
C ALA A 538 26.10 -7.30 -7.19
N GLY A 539 27.00 -6.51 -7.78
CA GLY A 539 28.17 -5.97 -7.09
C GLY A 539 29.37 -6.93 -7.10
N HIS A 540 30.52 -6.41 -6.68
CA HIS A 540 31.78 -7.16 -6.64
C HIS A 540 31.98 -7.96 -5.33
N GLY A 541 31.13 -7.75 -4.32
CA GLY A 541 31.28 -8.34 -2.98
C GLY A 541 32.49 -7.83 -2.18
N THR A 542 33.15 -6.76 -2.66
CA THR A 542 34.38 -6.18 -2.09
C THR A 542 34.46 -4.69 -2.39
N PHE A 543 35.24 -3.95 -1.58
CA PHE A 543 35.60 -2.55 -1.87
C PHE A 543 37.05 -2.38 -2.39
N LYS A 544 37.72 -3.48 -2.75
CA LYS A 544 39.03 -3.45 -3.44
C LYS A 544 38.89 -2.85 -4.84
N GLY A 545 39.64 -1.79 -5.13
CA GLY A 545 39.51 -1.04 -6.38
C GLY A 545 38.23 -0.18 -6.51
N ALA A 546 37.38 -0.11 -5.49
CA ALA A 546 36.13 0.64 -5.54
C ALA A 546 36.35 2.17 -5.73
N PRO A 547 35.55 2.86 -6.56
CA PRO A 547 35.60 4.31 -6.66
C PRO A 547 35.06 4.99 -5.39
N GLY A 548 35.66 6.12 -4.99
CA GLY A 548 35.30 6.86 -3.76
C GLY A 548 36.04 6.31 -2.54
N ILE A 549 35.52 5.25 -1.94
CA ILE A 549 36.13 4.58 -0.77
C ILE A 549 36.69 3.22 -1.20
N SER A 550 38.02 3.11 -1.27
CA SER A 550 38.70 1.88 -1.71
C SER A 550 39.63 1.29 -0.64
N PHE A 551 39.91 -0.01 -0.77
CA PHE A 551 40.88 -0.73 0.06
C PHE A 551 42.27 -0.07 0.00
N GLU A 552 42.65 0.42 -1.19
CA GLU A 552 43.88 1.13 -1.47
C GLU A 552 43.92 2.54 -0.86
N ASP A 553 42.81 3.30 -0.86
CA ASP A 553 42.76 4.63 -0.22
C ASP A 553 42.88 4.54 1.31
N LEU A 554 42.16 3.60 1.95
CA LEU A 554 42.33 3.37 3.38
C LEU A 554 43.75 2.87 3.73
N MET A 555 44.35 2.04 2.88
CA MET A 555 45.76 1.64 3.03
C MET A 555 46.72 2.83 2.89
N LEU A 556 46.48 3.74 1.94
CA LEU A 556 47.27 4.99 1.78
C LEU A 556 47.09 5.95 2.97
N LYS A 557 45.92 5.96 3.60
CA LYS A 557 45.67 6.65 4.88
C LYS A 557 46.37 5.97 6.08
N GLY A 558 46.90 4.77 5.90
CA GLY A 558 47.70 4.03 6.90
C GLY A 558 46.90 3.03 7.74
N VAL A 559 45.67 2.68 7.34
CA VAL A 559 44.88 1.63 8.00
C VAL A 559 45.58 0.28 7.80
N PRO A 560 45.78 -0.53 8.86
CA PRO A 560 46.51 -1.79 8.76
C PRO A 560 45.67 -2.88 8.08
N LEU A 561 46.35 -3.86 7.47
CA LEU A 561 45.73 -4.89 6.64
C LEU A 561 44.66 -5.70 7.39
N ASP A 562 44.89 -6.03 8.66
CA ASP A 562 43.94 -6.78 9.52
C ASP A 562 42.68 -6.00 9.88
N ALA A 563 42.66 -4.67 9.69
CA ALA A 563 41.46 -3.85 9.77
C ALA A 563 40.77 -3.72 8.41
N LEU A 564 41.53 -3.68 7.31
CA LEU A 564 40.97 -3.66 5.95
C LEU A 564 40.29 -4.99 5.59
N GLU A 565 40.90 -6.12 5.93
CA GLU A 565 40.33 -7.46 5.75
C GLU A 565 38.99 -7.57 6.48
N ARG A 566 38.92 -7.21 7.77
CA ARG A 566 37.65 -7.22 8.54
C ARG A 566 36.58 -6.23 8.06
N ILE A 567 36.94 -5.20 7.31
CA ILE A 567 35.97 -4.31 6.64
C ILE A 567 35.45 -5.00 5.38
N ASP A 568 36.34 -5.62 4.60
CA ASP A 568 35.99 -6.34 3.36
C ASP A 568 35.15 -7.60 3.65
N ASP A 569 35.50 -8.38 4.68
CA ASP A 569 34.72 -9.52 5.18
C ASP A 569 33.30 -9.08 5.56
N SER A 570 33.16 -7.97 6.30
CA SER A 570 31.86 -7.42 6.70
C SER A 570 31.05 -6.89 5.51
N ILE A 571 31.69 -6.44 4.44
CA ILE A 571 31.04 -6.01 3.19
C ILE A 571 30.59 -7.23 2.39
N ALA A 572 31.41 -8.28 2.31
CA ALA A 572 31.01 -9.56 1.71
C ALA A 572 29.79 -10.16 2.44
N GLU A 573 29.75 -10.08 3.77
CA GLU A 573 28.59 -10.43 4.61
C GLU A 573 27.35 -9.50 4.43
N GLY A 574 27.38 -8.56 3.48
CA GLY A 574 26.23 -7.73 3.09
C GLY A 574 26.10 -6.39 3.82
N ALA A 575 27.09 -5.97 4.63
CA ALA A 575 27.04 -4.66 5.27
C ALA A 575 27.42 -3.54 4.28
N SER A 576 26.61 -2.47 4.24
CA SER A 576 27.04 -1.22 3.58
C SER A 576 28.36 -0.72 4.15
N ILE A 577 29.16 -0.05 3.32
CA ILE A 577 30.44 0.57 3.69
C ILE A 577 30.26 1.56 4.84
N ARG A 578 29.09 2.23 4.92
CA ARG A 578 28.67 3.07 6.05
C ARG A 578 28.74 2.32 7.38
N PHE A 579 28.25 1.08 7.44
CA PHE A 579 28.26 0.25 8.65
C PHE A 579 29.55 -0.56 8.80
N ALA A 580 30.20 -0.99 7.72
CA ALA A 580 31.45 -1.75 7.79
C ALA A 580 32.62 -0.89 8.30
N LEU A 581 32.70 0.39 7.92
CA LEU A 581 33.72 1.35 8.38
C LEU A 581 33.39 1.93 9.77
N ASN A 582 33.30 1.05 10.78
CA ASN A 582 32.96 1.39 12.16
C ASN A 582 34.16 1.27 13.13
N ARG A 583 33.97 1.65 14.40
CA ARG A 583 35.03 1.63 15.44
C ARG A 583 35.50 0.23 15.84
N TRP A 584 34.71 -0.81 15.62
CA TRP A 584 35.02 -2.21 15.95
C TRP A 584 35.84 -2.86 14.83
N SER A 585 35.48 -2.61 13.57
CA SER A 585 36.25 -3.00 12.38
C SER A 585 37.62 -2.31 12.36
N LEU A 586 37.68 -0.98 12.56
CA LEU A 586 38.96 -0.26 12.60
C LEU A 586 39.73 -0.45 13.91
N GLY A 587 39.03 -0.48 15.05
CA GLY A 587 39.61 -0.52 16.39
C GLY A 587 40.07 0.86 16.89
N ASP A 588 39.74 1.16 18.15
CA ASP A 588 40.04 2.42 18.85
C ASP A 588 41.48 2.97 18.71
N ARG A 589 42.48 2.11 18.48
CA ARG A 589 43.86 2.54 18.20
C ARG A 589 44.02 3.13 16.81
N VAL A 590 43.56 2.45 15.76
CA VAL A 590 43.62 2.96 14.38
C VAL A 590 42.84 4.27 14.27
N CYS A 591 41.66 4.35 14.90
CA CYS A 591 40.84 5.57 14.92
C CYS A 591 41.59 6.79 15.49
N ARG A 592 42.40 6.63 16.55
CA ARG A 592 43.16 7.74 17.16
C ARG A 592 44.54 7.97 16.53
N ASP A 593 45.27 6.89 16.27
CA ASP A 593 46.70 6.94 15.96
C ASP A 593 46.94 7.12 14.45
N VAL A 594 46.04 6.60 13.61
CA VAL A 594 46.07 6.69 12.14
C VAL A 594 45.10 7.78 11.65
N LEU A 595 43.81 7.63 11.93
CA LEU A 595 42.76 8.56 11.46
C LEU A 595 42.67 9.87 12.27
N ARG A 596 43.40 9.97 13.40
CA ARG A 596 43.53 11.19 14.24
C ARG A 596 42.20 11.70 14.82
N LEU A 597 41.22 10.81 15.00
CA LEU A 597 39.91 11.16 15.57
C LEU A 597 40.01 11.38 17.08
N SER A 598 39.22 12.32 17.60
CA SER A 598 39.10 12.53 19.04
C SER A 598 38.34 11.39 19.70
N HIS A 599 38.51 11.23 21.02
CA HIS A 599 37.75 10.25 21.80
C HIS A 599 36.22 10.48 21.67
N ASP A 600 35.80 11.75 21.62
CA ASP A 600 34.39 12.14 21.58
C ASP A 600 33.77 11.80 20.22
N VAL A 601 34.46 12.06 19.11
CA VAL A 601 34.04 11.63 17.76
C VAL A 601 33.95 10.10 17.66
N ILE A 602 34.88 9.36 18.27
CA ILE A 602 34.82 7.88 18.29
C ILE A 602 33.66 7.36 19.15
N ALA A 603 33.23 8.11 20.17
CA ALA A 603 32.09 7.76 21.01
C ALA A 603 30.74 8.09 20.33
N GLU A 604 30.63 9.26 19.69
CA GLU A 604 29.40 9.73 19.03
C GLU A 604 29.18 9.10 17.66
N GLN A 605 30.23 8.97 16.84
CA GLN A 605 30.17 8.47 15.46
C GLN A 605 30.69 7.04 15.33
N GLY A 606 30.88 6.31 16.44
CA GLY A 606 31.50 4.99 16.44
C GLY A 606 30.83 3.93 15.55
N GLN A 607 29.55 4.11 15.21
CA GLN A 607 28.80 3.24 14.29
C GLN A 607 29.13 3.47 12.80
N SER A 608 29.61 4.66 12.42
CA SER A 608 30.04 4.96 11.05
C SER A 608 31.07 6.09 11.02
N LEU A 609 32.29 5.76 10.61
CA LEU A 609 33.43 6.68 10.60
C LEU A 609 33.73 7.25 9.20
N CYS A 610 32.83 7.08 8.21
CA CYS A 610 33.01 7.59 6.85
C CYS A 610 33.22 9.11 6.82
N ALA A 611 32.30 9.88 7.41
CA ALA A 611 32.40 11.34 7.49
C ALA A 611 33.62 11.78 8.32
N ALA A 612 33.89 11.09 9.43
CA ALA A 612 35.05 11.34 10.29
C ALA A 612 36.40 11.11 9.56
N ALA A 613 36.46 10.11 8.67
CA ALA A 613 37.61 9.81 7.81
C ALA A 613 37.71 10.69 6.54
N GLY A 614 36.82 11.67 6.40
CA GLY A 614 36.86 12.70 5.35
C GLY A 614 36.17 12.33 4.03
N TYR A 615 35.31 11.30 4.02
CA TYR A 615 34.50 10.94 2.84
C TYR A 615 33.14 11.65 2.85
N SER A 616 32.60 11.95 1.67
CA SER A 616 31.23 12.44 1.51
C SER A 616 30.23 11.28 1.39
N ASP A 617 28.93 11.56 1.61
CA ASP A 617 27.86 10.60 1.34
C ASP A 617 27.84 10.13 -0.13
N SER A 618 28.36 10.93 -1.07
CA SER A 618 28.51 10.54 -2.47
C SER A 618 29.63 9.51 -2.66
N ASP A 619 30.74 9.61 -1.93
CA ASP A 619 31.83 8.63 -2.00
C ASP A 619 31.39 7.29 -1.41
N VAL A 620 30.62 7.35 -0.30
CA VAL A 620 29.97 6.19 0.31
C VAL A 620 29.01 5.53 -0.68
N ALA A 621 28.06 6.28 -1.26
CA ALA A 621 27.06 5.73 -2.17
C ALA A 621 27.64 5.17 -3.48
N ILE A 622 28.74 5.74 -3.98
CA ILE A 622 29.45 5.25 -5.17
C ILE A 622 30.17 3.93 -4.84
N ALA A 623 30.83 3.84 -3.68
CA ALA A 623 31.52 2.63 -3.25
C ALA A 623 30.54 1.50 -2.83
N ASP A 624 29.42 1.85 -2.18
CA ASP A 624 28.33 0.90 -1.86
C ASP A 624 27.75 0.29 -3.13
N ARG A 625 27.49 1.09 -4.17
CA ARG A 625 27.03 0.61 -5.49
C ARG A 625 28.07 -0.27 -6.19
N PHE A 626 29.36 -0.08 -5.93
CA PHE A 626 30.40 -0.97 -6.48
C PHE A 626 30.43 -2.33 -5.74
N ALA A 627 30.34 -2.31 -4.40
CA ALA A 627 30.38 -3.51 -3.59
C ALA A 627 29.11 -4.38 -3.72
N HIS A 628 27.93 -3.74 -3.66
CA HIS A 628 26.60 -4.38 -3.58
C HIS A 628 25.76 -4.26 -4.86
N GLY A 629 26.31 -3.61 -5.90
CA GLY A 629 25.64 -3.44 -7.18
C GLY A 629 24.51 -2.39 -7.15
N SER A 630 23.68 -2.44 -8.19
CA SER A 630 22.47 -1.62 -8.35
C SER A 630 21.16 -2.40 -8.10
N GLY A 631 21.24 -3.73 -8.03
CA GLY A 631 20.10 -4.64 -8.06
C GLY A 631 19.41 -4.77 -9.42
N GLN A 632 19.88 -4.05 -10.45
CA GLN A 632 19.18 -3.85 -11.72
C GLN A 632 20.10 -3.94 -12.93
N LEU A 633 19.49 -3.98 -14.12
CA LEU A 633 20.17 -3.96 -15.42
C LEU A 633 19.68 -2.81 -16.34
N ASP A 634 18.69 -2.02 -15.92
CA ASP A 634 18.08 -1.00 -16.77
C ASP A 634 18.84 0.35 -16.81
N ASP A 635 19.75 0.60 -15.86
CA ASP A 635 20.76 1.67 -15.94
C ASP A 635 22.16 1.18 -16.39
N ALA A 636 22.37 -0.14 -16.52
CA ALA A 636 23.66 -0.79 -16.79
C ALA A 636 24.45 -0.21 -17.99
N PRO A 637 25.62 0.43 -17.77
CA PRO A 637 26.38 1.11 -18.83
C PRO A 637 26.83 0.21 -20.00
N SER A 638 27.03 -1.08 -19.75
CA SER A 638 27.42 -2.09 -20.75
C SER A 638 26.33 -2.40 -21.79
N LEU A 639 25.06 -2.11 -21.47
CA LEU A 639 23.91 -2.43 -22.32
C LEU A 639 23.47 -1.24 -23.18
N SER A 640 23.02 -1.53 -24.40
CA SER A 640 22.33 -0.54 -25.25
C SER A 640 20.91 -0.23 -24.73
N PRO A 641 20.31 0.93 -25.07
CA PRO A 641 18.99 1.32 -24.56
C PRO A 641 17.87 0.31 -24.84
N ASP A 642 17.92 -0.42 -25.95
CA ASP A 642 16.90 -1.43 -26.29
C ASP A 642 17.14 -2.75 -25.55
N GLN A 643 18.40 -3.13 -25.28
CA GLN A 643 18.73 -4.26 -24.40
C GLN A 643 18.28 -4.01 -22.96
N ARG A 644 18.44 -2.78 -22.45
CA ARG A 644 17.99 -2.41 -21.09
C ARG A 644 16.48 -2.57 -20.88
N ARG A 645 15.66 -2.39 -21.92
CA ARG A 645 14.20 -2.59 -21.84
C ARG A 645 13.78 -4.03 -21.53
N VAL A 646 14.65 -5.01 -21.78
CA VAL A 646 14.39 -6.41 -21.42
C VAL A 646 14.34 -6.60 -19.90
N PHE A 647 15.08 -5.76 -19.16
CA PHE A 647 15.24 -5.87 -17.71
C PHE A 647 14.57 -4.73 -16.91
N SER A 648 14.07 -3.69 -17.58
CA SER A 648 13.39 -2.56 -16.93
C SER A 648 12.00 -2.93 -16.38
N ALA A 649 11.69 -2.49 -15.17
CA ALA A 649 10.39 -2.72 -14.55
C ALA A 649 9.23 -2.09 -15.38
N PRO A 650 8.27 -2.88 -15.89
CA PRO A 650 7.27 -2.39 -16.82
C PRO A 650 6.13 -1.67 -16.10
N SER A 651 5.69 -0.53 -16.66
CA SER A 651 4.63 0.29 -16.07
C SER A 651 3.31 -0.48 -15.84
N ASN A 652 2.53 -0.06 -14.85
CA ASN A 652 1.20 -0.61 -14.56
C ASN A 652 0.27 -0.65 -15.78
N ARG A 653 0.41 0.32 -16.72
CA ARG A 653 -0.35 0.35 -17.98
C ARG A 653 0.08 -0.74 -18.95
N ALA A 654 1.37 -1.10 -18.98
CA ALA A 654 1.88 -2.22 -19.76
C ALA A 654 1.46 -3.58 -19.17
N GLN A 655 1.41 -3.70 -17.84
CA GLN A 655 0.88 -4.89 -17.15
C GLN A 655 -0.61 -5.11 -17.44
N LEU A 656 -1.44 -4.05 -17.41
CA LEU A 656 -2.84 -4.14 -17.87
C LEU A 656 -2.95 -4.57 -19.34
N ALA A 657 -2.08 -4.06 -20.22
CA ALA A 657 -2.06 -4.45 -21.63
C ALA A 657 -1.60 -5.91 -21.85
N MET A 658 -0.71 -6.44 -20.99
CA MET A 658 -0.34 -7.85 -20.97
C MET A 658 -1.51 -8.73 -20.53
N ALA A 659 -2.18 -8.36 -19.44
CA ALA A 659 -3.35 -9.06 -18.93
C ALA A 659 -4.48 -9.13 -19.97
N ALA A 660 -4.76 -8.01 -20.67
CA ALA A 660 -5.77 -7.97 -21.73
C ALA A 660 -5.38 -8.83 -22.96
N ALA A 661 -4.09 -8.89 -23.32
CA ALA A 661 -3.60 -9.75 -24.39
C ALA A 661 -3.82 -11.24 -24.06
N LEU A 662 -3.57 -11.65 -22.81
CA LEU A 662 -3.83 -13.00 -22.31
C LEU A 662 -5.33 -13.33 -22.28
N GLU A 663 -6.17 -12.45 -21.69
CA GLU A 663 -7.62 -12.66 -21.61
C GLU A 663 -8.29 -12.75 -22.99
N SER A 664 -7.69 -12.19 -24.04
CA SER A 664 -8.18 -12.34 -25.42
C SER A 664 -8.14 -13.78 -25.95
N GLN A 665 -7.35 -14.68 -25.34
CA GLN A 665 -7.12 -16.06 -25.80
C GLN A 665 -7.56 -17.15 -24.80
N MET A 666 -7.99 -16.78 -23.60
CA MET A 666 -8.43 -17.70 -22.53
C MET A 666 -9.83 -17.36 -22.02
N SER A 667 -10.50 -18.31 -21.37
CA SER A 667 -11.88 -18.15 -20.87
C SER A 667 -12.00 -17.78 -19.39
N GLY A 668 -10.92 -17.92 -18.61
CA GLY A 668 -10.85 -17.48 -17.21
C GLY A 668 -10.46 -16.01 -17.08
N VAL A 669 -9.91 -15.64 -15.93
CA VAL A 669 -9.52 -14.26 -15.59
C VAL A 669 -8.00 -14.09 -15.55
N CYS A 670 -7.51 -12.86 -15.63
CA CYS A 670 -6.12 -12.51 -15.38
C CYS A 670 -5.99 -11.64 -14.12
N ASP A 671 -5.89 -12.26 -12.94
CA ASP A 671 -5.74 -11.56 -11.66
C ASP A 671 -4.31 -11.03 -11.46
N THR A 672 -3.89 -10.11 -12.33
CA THR A 672 -2.64 -9.38 -12.20
C THR A 672 -2.78 -8.35 -11.08
N ARG A 673 -2.19 -8.66 -9.92
CA ARG A 673 -2.09 -7.73 -8.79
C ARG A 673 -1.09 -6.61 -9.11
N LEU A 674 -1.57 -5.45 -9.50
CA LEU A 674 -0.72 -4.28 -9.72
C LEU A 674 -0.19 -3.76 -8.38
N SER A 675 1.13 -3.71 -8.25
CA SER A 675 1.82 -3.01 -7.16
C SER A 675 2.00 -1.55 -7.53
N LEU A 676 1.34 -0.65 -6.81
CA LEU A 676 1.46 0.80 -7.00
C LEU A 676 2.54 1.35 -6.07
N ALA A 677 3.38 2.26 -6.58
CA ALA A 677 4.40 2.93 -5.78
C ALA A 677 3.76 3.72 -4.63
N ALA A 678 4.51 3.98 -3.56
CA ALA A 678 3.95 4.52 -2.33
C ALA A 678 3.44 5.97 -2.48
N GLU A 679 4.06 6.72 -3.38
CA GLU A 679 3.72 8.07 -3.83
C GLU A 679 2.54 8.12 -4.82
N ALA A 680 2.06 6.97 -5.33
CA ALA A 680 0.91 6.93 -6.23
C ALA A 680 -0.34 7.51 -5.54
N THR A 681 -1.12 8.28 -6.29
CA THR A 681 -2.27 9.02 -5.79
C THR A 681 -3.57 8.22 -5.86
N ILE A 682 -4.64 8.77 -5.28
CA ILE A 682 -6.01 8.27 -5.47
C ILE A 682 -6.40 8.33 -6.95
N ASP A 683 -5.98 9.38 -7.67
CA ASP A 683 -6.35 9.57 -9.07
C ASP A 683 -5.60 8.59 -10.00
N ASP A 684 -4.38 8.16 -9.66
CA ASP A 684 -3.67 7.08 -10.37
C ASP A 684 -4.42 5.75 -10.30
N VAL A 685 -4.93 5.38 -9.11
CA VAL A 685 -5.81 4.19 -8.93
C VAL A 685 -7.07 4.33 -9.77
N ALA A 686 -7.63 5.53 -9.80
CA ALA A 686 -8.88 5.86 -10.46
C ALA A 686 -8.75 5.86 -12.00
N ASP A 687 -7.59 6.24 -12.54
CA ASP A 687 -7.30 6.18 -13.97
C ASP A 687 -6.84 4.79 -14.43
N LEU A 688 -6.28 3.96 -13.55
CA LEU A 688 -6.07 2.52 -13.80
C LEU A 688 -7.42 1.76 -13.85
N PHE A 689 -8.40 2.12 -13.01
CA PHE A 689 -9.78 1.62 -13.09
C PHE A 689 -10.40 1.91 -14.46
N ASP A 690 -10.36 3.18 -14.92
CA ASP A 690 -10.92 3.56 -16.23
C ASP A 690 -10.16 2.90 -17.40
N LEU A 691 -8.84 2.74 -17.28
CA LEU A 691 -8.05 2.04 -18.29
C LEU A 691 -8.44 0.55 -18.39
N ALA A 692 -8.67 -0.12 -17.26
CA ALA A 692 -9.07 -1.53 -17.22
C ALA A 692 -10.45 -1.77 -17.84
N LEU A 693 -11.44 -0.90 -17.54
CA LEU A 693 -12.72 -0.85 -18.28
C LEU A 693 -12.50 -0.70 -19.78
N LYS A 694 -11.65 0.25 -20.18
CA LYS A 694 -11.41 0.58 -21.59
C LYS A 694 -10.69 -0.51 -22.39
N VAL A 695 -9.84 -1.33 -21.77
CA VAL A 695 -9.22 -2.49 -22.43
C VAL A 695 -10.08 -3.76 -22.36
N GLY A 696 -11.18 -3.75 -21.62
CA GLY A 696 -12.10 -4.88 -21.50
C GLY A 696 -11.57 -6.04 -20.65
N LEU A 697 -10.79 -5.74 -19.60
CA LEU A 697 -10.36 -6.75 -18.64
C LEU A 697 -11.56 -7.31 -17.85
N ARG A 698 -11.50 -8.58 -17.47
CA ARG A 698 -12.53 -9.22 -16.62
C ARG A 698 -12.35 -8.90 -15.16
N GLN A 699 -11.10 -8.84 -14.69
CA GLN A 699 -10.74 -8.68 -13.29
C GLN A 699 -9.55 -7.73 -13.10
N LEU A 700 -9.50 -7.02 -11.98
CA LEU A 700 -8.33 -6.21 -11.58
C LEU A 700 -8.15 -6.18 -10.07
N SER A 701 -6.90 -6.40 -9.64
CA SER A 701 -6.41 -6.18 -8.27
C SER A 701 -5.36 -5.08 -8.25
N MET A 702 -5.42 -4.17 -7.29
CA MET A 702 -4.43 -3.11 -7.10
C MET A 702 -4.07 -3.00 -5.62
N ARG A 703 -2.78 -2.89 -5.29
CA ARG A 703 -2.29 -2.67 -3.92
C ARG A 703 -1.18 -1.62 -3.95
N ARG A 704 -1.29 -0.58 -3.12
CA ARG A 704 -0.22 0.39 -2.93
C ARG A 704 0.83 -0.13 -1.94
N THR A 705 2.11 0.08 -2.22
CA THR A 705 3.18 -0.23 -1.27
C THR A 705 3.19 0.78 -0.11
N GLY A 706 3.67 0.35 1.06
CA GLY A 706 3.99 1.27 2.15
C GLY A 706 5.22 2.11 1.79
N SER A 707 5.25 3.38 2.23
CA SER A 707 6.32 4.34 1.89
C SER A 707 7.65 4.14 2.63
N GLY A 708 7.88 2.94 3.20
CA GLY A 708 9.03 2.68 4.08
C GLY A 708 9.10 3.60 5.31
N LEU A 709 8.03 4.33 5.64
CA LEU A 709 8.07 5.42 6.62
C LEU A 709 8.55 4.94 8.00
N PHE A 710 8.12 3.73 8.40
CA PHE A 710 8.52 3.10 9.66
C PHE A 710 9.98 2.64 9.65
N ASP A 711 10.55 2.30 8.49
CA ASP A 711 11.94 1.91 8.32
C ASP A 711 12.88 3.14 8.29
N MET A 712 12.33 4.33 8.02
CA MET A 712 13.01 5.62 8.19
C MET A 712 12.98 6.14 9.63
N LEU A 713 12.02 5.72 10.48
CA LEU A 713 11.91 6.19 11.87
C LEU A 713 13.17 5.90 12.72
N PRO A 714 13.87 4.75 12.60
CA PRO A 714 15.13 4.51 13.31
C PRO A 714 16.28 5.48 12.96
N ALA A 715 16.23 6.12 11.79
CA ALA A 715 17.19 7.16 11.41
C ALA A 715 16.82 8.55 12.00
N ILE A 716 15.61 8.70 12.53
CA ILE A 716 15.14 9.90 13.23
C ILE A 716 15.36 9.68 14.73
N ASP A 717 16.43 10.24 15.26
CA ASP A 717 16.82 10.11 16.67
C ASP A 717 15.89 10.91 17.60
N PHE A 718 14.75 10.33 17.94
CA PHE A 718 13.71 10.96 18.78
C PHE A 718 14.18 11.29 20.21
N ASP A 719 15.20 10.60 20.73
CA ASP A 719 15.78 10.93 22.05
C ASP A 719 16.76 12.12 21.97
N LYS A 720 17.34 12.40 20.80
CA LYS A 720 18.00 13.69 20.50
C LYS A 720 17.02 14.78 20.04
N GLY A 721 15.91 14.91 20.75
CA GLY A 721 14.97 16.03 20.62
C GLY A 721 15.55 17.36 21.10
N ASP A 722 16.59 17.88 20.43
CA ASP A 722 17.05 19.25 20.63
C ASP A 722 16.11 20.23 19.91
N TYR A 723 15.02 20.57 20.60
CA TYR A 723 14.06 21.60 20.18
C TYR A 723 14.65 23.04 20.14
N THR A 724 15.97 23.20 20.22
CA THR A 724 16.69 24.49 20.05
C THR A 724 17.65 24.53 18.85
N ALA A 725 17.82 23.43 18.12
CA ALA A 725 18.59 23.42 16.88
C ALA A 725 17.79 24.02 15.70
N GLU A 726 18.28 25.12 15.11
CA GLU A 726 17.73 25.64 13.84
C GLU A 726 17.98 24.64 12.69
N PRO A 727 17.00 24.39 11.81
CA PRO A 727 17.15 23.42 10.72
C PRO A 727 18.23 23.90 9.75
N GLN A 728 19.24 23.06 9.52
CA GLN A 728 20.32 23.36 8.57
C GLN A 728 19.74 23.44 7.15
N LYS A 729 19.86 24.61 6.52
CA LYS A 729 19.41 24.83 5.15
C LYS A 729 20.31 24.09 4.16
N GLU A 730 19.89 22.90 3.76
CA GLU A 730 20.49 22.18 2.64
C GLU A 730 20.46 23.05 1.36
N ARG A 731 21.53 22.95 0.57
CA ARG A 731 21.72 23.78 -0.63
C ARG A 731 20.97 23.18 -1.82
N ILE A 732 19.71 23.57 -1.98
CA ILE A 732 18.99 23.40 -3.25
C ILE A 732 19.80 24.10 -4.35
N ILE A 733 20.30 23.33 -5.32
CA ILE A 733 20.99 23.86 -6.50
C ILE A 733 19.93 24.33 -7.50
N GLU A 734 19.46 25.57 -7.32
CA GLU A 734 18.45 26.18 -8.19
C GLU A 734 18.96 26.30 -9.63
N ARG A 735 18.24 25.68 -10.56
CA ARG A 735 18.50 25.74 -11.99
C ARG A 735 17.95 27.05 -12.56
N THR A 736 18.84 27.92 -13.03
CA THR A 736 18.60 29.32 -13.43
C THR A 736 17.27 29.58 -14.17
N VAL A 737 16.40 30.35 -13.52
CA VAL A 737 15.43 31.26 -14.16
C VAL A 737 15.48 32.58 -13.39
N GLU A 738 15.56 33.71 -14.09
CA GLU A 738 15.85 35.01 -13.50
C GLU A 738 14.57 35.74 -13.02
N VAL A 739 14.40 35.87 -11.70
CA VAL A 739 13.52 36.85 -11.05
C VAL A 739 14.26 37.42 -9.84
N GLU A 740 14.12 38.72 -9.57
CA GLU A 740 14.97 39.45 -8.62
C GLU A 740 14.74 39.02 -7.15
N ARG A 741 15.82 38.63 -6.46
CA ARG A 741 15.79 38.26 -5.03
C ARG A 741 15.64 39.48 -4.13
N VAL A 742 14.47 39.65 -3.53
CA VAL A 742 14.32 40.40 -2.27
C VAL A 742 14.93 39.56 -1.14
N ILE A 743 15.66 40.19 -0.22
CA ILE A 743 16.38 39.50 0.86
C ILE A 743 15.49 39.40 2.10
N GLU A 744 14.83 38.26 2.28
CA GLU A 744 14.11 37.95 3.51
C GLU A 744 15.07 37.80 4.70
N LYS A 745 14.74 38.47 5.80
CA LYS A 745 15.35 38.23 7.13
C LYS A 745 14.40 37.33 7.92
N PRO A 746 14.90 36.41 8.76
CA PRO A 746 14.03 35.68 9.69
C PRO A 746 13.29 36.67 10.60
N ALA A 747 11.98 36.46 10.75
CA ALA A 747 11.10 37.38 11.45
C ALA A 747 11.32 37.33 12.97
N ALA A 748 12.18 38.23 13.48
CA ALA A 748 12.35 38.42 14.90
C ALA A 748 11.07 39.02 15.53
N ARG A 749 10.56 38.40 16.59
CA ARG A 749 9.30 38.79 17.25
C ARG A 749 9.25 40.30 17.55
N ARG A 750 8.32 41.00 16.92
CA ARG A 750 8.05 42.42 17.14
C ARG A 750 7.46 42.62 18.54
N LYS A 751 8.21 43.28 19.43
CA LYS A 751 7.74 43.55 20.80
C LYS A 751 6.69 44.68 20.77
N LEU A 752 5.51 44.41 21.34
CA LEU A 752 4.48 45.42 21.60
C LEU A 752 4.93 46.47 22.64
N PRO A 753 4.41 47.71 22.58
CA PRO A 753 4.69 48.75 23.56
C PRO A 753 3.97 48.48 24.89
N ASP A 754 4.62 48.84 26.00
CA ASP A 754 4.12 48.56 27.38
C ASP A 754 2.81 49.32 27.70
N ARG A 755 2.47 50.34 26.91
CA ARG A 755 1.13 50.94 26.78
C ARG A 755 0.78 50.98 25.30
N ARG A 756 -0.37 50.42 24.93
CA ARG A 756 -0.80 50.20 23.53
C ARG A 756 -2.20 50.73 23.28
N LYS A 757 -2.50 51.04 22.02
CA LYS A 757 -3.83 51.42 21.54
C LYS A 757 -4.64 50.15 21.21
N GLY A 758 -5.93 50.34 20.97
CA GLY A 758 -6.87 49.29 20.57
C GLY A 758 -8.30 49.69 20.93
N TYR A 759 -9.25 48.80 20.67
CA TYR A 759 -10.66 48.96 21.02
C TYR A 759 -11.22 47.71 21.69
N ILE A 760 -12.43 47.84 22.22
CA ILE A 760 -13.17 46.77 22.87
C ILE A 760 -14.53 46.67 22.18
N GLN A 761 -14.66 45.75 21.22
CA GLN A 761 -15.96 45.47 20.61
C GLN A 761 -16.75 44.49 21.45
N LYS A 762 -18.01 44.82 21.73
CA LYS A 762 -18.95 43.95 22.43
C LYS A 762 -20.06 43.55 21.49
N ALA A 763 -20.23 42.25 21.29
CA ALA A 763 -21.32 41.70 20.49
C ALA A 763 -22.03 40.55 21.20
N THR A 764 -23.22 40.19 20.70
CA THR A 764 -23.96 38.99 21.10
C THR A 764 -24.18 38.14 19.85
N VAL A 765 -23.43 37.05 19.70
CA VAL A 765 -23.50 36.13 18.54
C VAL A 765 -24.31 34.91 18.93
N GLY A 766 -25.43 34.63 18.26
CA GLY A 766 -26.30 33.49 18.58
C GLY A 766 -26.85 33.51 20.02
N GLY A 767 -26.94 34.69 20.65
CA GLY A 767 -27.29 34.86 22.07
C GLY A 767 -26.11 34.85 23.06
N HIS A 768 -24.90 34.51 22.61
CA HIS A 768 -23.69 34.42 23.43
C HIS A 768 -22.88 35.72 23.40
N LYS A 769 -22.46 36.22 24.57
CA LYS A 769 -21.84 37.55 24.71
C LYS A 769 -20.32 37.48 24.61
N VAL A 770 -19.79 38.09 23.55
CA VAL A 770 -18.38 38.17 23.18
C VAL A 770 -17.86 39.58 23.40
N TYR A 771 -16.67 39.68 23.98
CA TYR A 771 -15.88 40.90 24.06
C TYR A 771 -14.55 40.67 23.33
N LEU A 772 -14.36 41.33 22.20
CA LEU A 772 -13.09 41.38 21.47
C LEU A 772 -12.30 42.59 21.96
N HIS A 773 -11.13 42.34 22.55
CA HIS A 773 -10.17 43.38 22.91
C HIS A 773 -9.00 43.32 21.94
N THR A 774 -8.60 44.45 21.36
CA THR A 774 -7.44 44.52 20.44
C THR A 774 -6.26 45.26 21.07
N GLY A 775 -5.04 44.92 20.63
CA GLY A 775 -3.81 45.61 20.98
C GLY A 775 -2.98 45.93 19.73
N GLU A 776 -2.71 47.22 19.53
CA GLU A 776 -1.97 47.73 18.36
C GLU A 776 -0.50 48.00 18.65
N PHE A 777 0.33 47.90 17.61
CA PHE A 777 1.67 48.48 17.57
C PHE A 777 1.62 50.03 17.43
N ASP A 778 2.76 50.71 17.59
CA ASP A 778 2.81 52.19 17.59
C ASP A 778 2.34 52.85 16.27
N ASP A 779 2.44 52.13 15.15
CA ASP A 779 1.97 52.48 13.80
C ASP A 779 0.51 52.08 13.50
N GLY A 780 -0.19 51.46 14.46
CA GLY A 780 -1.61 51.11 14.34
C GLY A 780 -1.88 49.77 13.63
N GLU A 781 -0.86 48.94 13.39
CA GLU A 781 -1.05 47.54 13.01
C GLU A 781 -1.51 46.70 14.21
N LEU A 782 -2.36 45.70 13.98
CA LEU A 782 -2.83 44.79 15.03
C LEU A 782 -1.72 43.81 15.44
N GLY A 783 -1.41 43.75 16.74
CA GLY A 783 -0.38 42.86 17.30
C GLY A 783 -0.85 41.87 18.36
N GLU A 784 -2.05 42.05 18.94
CA GLU A 784 -2.68 41.04 19.79
C GLU A 784 -4.21 41.20 19.86
N ILE A 785 -4.88 40.10 20.23
CA ILE A 785 -6.31 40.02 20.49
C ILE A 785 -6.58 39.25 21.79
N PHE A 786 -7.66 39.61 22.49
CA PHE A 786 -8.25 38.80 23.57
C PHE A 786 -9.75 38.62 23.33
N ILE A 787 -10.25 37.45 23.72
CA ILE A 787 -11.66 37.06 23.56
C ILE A 787 -12.21 36.73 24.95
N ASP A 788 -12.99 37.65 25.51
CA ASP A 788 -13.63 37.46 26.83
C ASP A 788 -15.13 37.14 26.66
N MET A 789 -15.61 36.17 27.44
CA MET A 789 -16.93 35.56 27.25
C MET A 789 -17.62 35.21 28.58
N HIS A 790 -18.95 35.37 28.63
CA HIS A 790 -19.74 35.23 29.85
C HIS A 790 -20.83 34.16 29.75
N LYS A 791 -20.96 33.37 30.83
CA LYS A 791 -21.94 32.27 31.04
C LYS A 791 -21.67 30.97 30.27
N GLU A 792 -20.42 30.70 29.90
CA GLU A 792 -20.06 29.49 29.15
C GLU A 792 -19.25 28.47 29.97
N GLY A 793 -19.12 27.26 29.43
CA GLY A 793 -18.33 26.18 30.02
C GLY A 793 -16.84 26.54 30.10
N ALA A 794 -16.20 26.20 31.23
CA ALA A 794 -14.80 26.54 31.49
C ALA A 794 -13.82 26.02 30.43
N ALA A 795 -14.11 24.87 29.80
CA ALA A 795 -13.34 24.31 28.70
C ALA A 795 -13.35 25.22 27.46
N PHE A 796 -14.53 25.67 26.99
CA PHE A 796 -14.68 26.52 25.82
C PHE A 796 -14.02 27.90 26.05
N ARG A 797 -14.23 28.52 27.22
CA ARG A 797 -13.56 29.77 27.59
C ARG A 797 -12.03 29.64 27.61
N SER A 798 -11.50 28.48 28.02
CA SER A 798 -10.06 28.22 28.03
C SER A 798 -9.51 27.99 26.62
N LEU A 799 -10.29 27.34 25.75
CA LEU A 799 -9.94 27.16 24.33
C LEU A 799 -9.88 28.50 23.60
N MET A 800 -10.89 29.37 23.75
CA MET A 800 -10.91 30.70 23.14
C MET A 800 -9.76 31.59 23.64
N ASN A 801 -9.45 31.54 24.94
CA ASN A 801 -8.28 32.24 25.51
C ASN A 801 -6.95 31.74 24.89
N ASN A 802 -6.76 30.42 24.77
CA ASN A 802 -5.54 29.86 24.19
C ASN A 802 -5.43 30.15 22.69
N PHE A 803 -6.56 30.15 21.97
CA PHE A 803 -6.63 30.55 20.56
C PHE A 803 -6.22 32.02 20.37
N ALA A 804 -6.77 32.94 21.18
CA ALA A 804 -6.43 34.36 21.13
C ALA A 804 -4.93 34.60 21.38
N ILE A 805 -4.32 33.85 22.30
CA ILE A 805 -2.87 33.86 22.55
C ILE A 805 -2.08 33.39 21.31
N ALA A 806 -2.50 32.31 20.65
CA ALA A 806 -1.82 31.78 19.47
C ALA A 806 -1.80 32.78 18.30
N ILE A 807 -2.95 33.39 18.00
CA ILE A 807 -3.06 34.43 16.95
C ILE A 807 -2.22 35.66 17.30
N SER A 808 -2.24 36.10 18.56
CA SER A 808 -1.42 37.22 19.04
C SER A 808 0.08 36.96 18.90
N ILE A 809 0.53 35.73 19.15
CA ILE A 809 1.91 35.32 18.91
C ILE A 809 2.22 35.37 17.41
N GLY A 810 1.35 34.83 16.55
CA GLY A 810 1.53 34.84 15.09
C GLY A 810 1.69 36.24 14.50
N LEU A 811 0.80 37.17 14.85
CA LEU A 811 0.89 38.59 14.47
C LEU A 811 2.23 39.22 14.91
N GLN A 812 2.71 38.89 16.12
CA GLN A 812 4.00 39.38 16.63
C GLN A 812 5.22 38.74 15.96
N TYR A 813 5.08 37.57 15.34
CA TYR A 813 6.10 36.97 14.47
C TYR A 813 5.94 37.37 12.99
N GLY A 814 5.05 38.31 12.66
CA GLY A 814 4.92 38.90 11.34
C GLY A 814 4.02 38.11 10.37
N VAL A 815 3.18 37.19 10.86
CA VAL A 815 2.09 36.65 10.05
C VAL A 815 1.08 37.77 9.78
N PRO A 816 0.76 38.11 8.52
CA PRO A 816 -0.17 39.19 8.21
C PRO A 816 -1.60 38.82 8.62
N LEU A 817 -2.38 39.83 9.03
CA LEU A 817 -3.76 39.62 9.49
C LEU A 817 -4.67 39.02 8.42
N GLU A 818 -4.43 39.31 7.14
CA GLU A 818 -5.24 38.84 6.01
C GLU A 818 -5.29 37.32 5.90
N GLU A 819 -4.16 36.62 6.09
CA GLU A 819 -4.08 35.15 6.11
C GLU A 819 -4.96 34.56 7.24
N TYR A 820 -5.04 35.22 8.40
CA TYR A 820 -5.93 34.79 9.47
C TYR A 820 -7.40 35.12 9.20
N VAL A 821 -7.70 36.20 8.49
CA VAL A 821 -9.07 36.50 8.08
C VAL A 821 -9.55 35.43 7.09
N ASP A 822 -8.79 35.13 6.05
CA ASP A 822 -9.19 34.16 5.02
C ASP A 822 -9.19 32.71 5.52
N ALA A 823 -8.39 32.37 6.53
CA ALA A 823 -8.40 31.04 7.16
C ALA A 823 -9.59 30.78 8.11
N PHE A 824 -10.19 31.82 8.72
CA PHE A 824 -11.19 31.65 9.79
C PHE A 824 -12.58 32.22 9.48
N VAL A 825 -12.74 33.06 8.47
CA VAL A 825 -14.07 33.51 7.99
C VAL A 825 -14.83 32.32 7.35
N PHE A 826 -16.16 32.35 7.45
CA PHE A 826 -17.11 31.28 7.09
C PHE A 826 -16.94 29.94 7.83
N THR A 827 -16.08 29.85 8.85
CA THR A 827 -16.01 28.68 9.74
C THR A 827 -17.33 28.46 10.49
N ARG A 828 -17.74 27.19 10.63
CA ARG A 828 -19.07 26.81 11.13
C ARG A 828 -19.00 25.95 12.40
N PHE A 829 -19.43 26.51 13.53
CA PHE A 829 -19.67 25.79 14.79
C PHE A 829 -20.44 26.69 15.77
N GLU A 830 -21.11 26.10 16.75
CA GLU A 830 -21.87 26.85 17.76
C GLU A 830 -20.94 27.52 18.79
N PRO A 831 -21.24 28.74 19.28
CA PRO A 831 -22.42 29.56 18.96
C PRO A 831 -22.39 30.22 17.57
N ALA A 832 -23.53 30.21 16.88
CA ALA A 832 -23.75 30.78 15.56
C ALA A 832 -25.15 31.42 15.47
N GLY A 833 -25.38 32.31 14.51
CA GLY A 833 -26.68 32.96 14.29
C GLY A 833 -26.59 34.49 14.20
N PRO A 834 -27.64 35.23 14.62
CA PRO A 834 -27.65 36.69 14.54
C PRO A 834 -26.64 37.32 15.51
N VAL A 835 -26.19 38.52 15.15
CA VAL A 835 -25.18 39.32 15.83
C VAL A 835 -25.81 40.65 16.27
N GLU A 836 -25.94 40.86 17.58
CA GLU A 836 -26.38 42.13 18.14
C GLU A 836 -25.18 42.95 18.66
N GLY A 837 -25.12 44.24 18.31
CA GLY A 837 -24.08 45.16 18.80
C GLY A 837 -22.85 45.30 17.89
N ASN A 838 -22.97 44.93 16.61
CA ASN A 838 -22.07 45.36 15.55
C ASN A 838 -22.92 46.01 14.44
N ASP A 839 -22.48 47.14 13.91
CA ASP A 839 -23.25 47.93 12.94
C ASP A 839 -23.06 47.46 11.49
N SER A 840 -22.06 46.59 11.24
CA SER A 840 -21.67 46.13 9.88
C SER A 840 -21.88 44.64 9.64
N ILE A 841 -21.97 43.81 10.68
CA ILE A 841 -22.13 42.34 10.59
C ILE A 841 -23.35 41.96 11.44
N GLN A 842 -24.39 41.42 10.81
CA GLN A 842 -25.66 41.05 11.45
C GLN A 842 -25.82 39.54 11.65
N HIS A 843 -25.11 38.70 10.90
CA HIS A 843 -25.11 37.24 11.06
C HIS A 843 -23.71 36.64 10.94
N ALA A 844 -23.44 35.57 11.69
CA ALA A 844 -22.19 34.83 11.64
C ALA A 844 -22.41 33.32 11.82
N THR A 845 -21.60 32.50 11.15
CA THR A 845 -21.67 31.03 11.20
C THR A 845 -20.85 30.41 12.33
N SER A 846 -20.04 31.22 13.01
CA SER A 846 -19.43 30.92 14.31
C SER A 846 -18.97 32.21 14.98
N ILE A 847 -18.50 32.12 16.23
CA ILE A 847 -17.84 33.25 16.91
C ILE A 847 -16.52 33.63 16.25
N LEU A 848 -15.73 32.68 15.75
CA LEU A 848 -14.47 33.01 15.07
C LEU A 848 -14.72 33.67 13.73
N ASP A 849 -15.71 33.21 12.97
CA ASP A 849 -16.19 33.87 11.75
C ASP A 849 -16.58 35.34 12.02
N TYR A 850 -17.40 35.60 13.05
CA TYR A 850 -17.71 36.98 13.46
C TYR A 850 -16.45 37.81 13.77
N LEU A 851 -15.55 37.27 14.60
CA LEU A 851 -14.37 37.98 15.07
C LEU A 851 -13.40 38.35 13.94
N PHE A 852 -13.15 37.43 13.01
CA PHE A 852 -12.23 37.69 11.90
C PHE A 852 -12.85 38.56 10.80
N ARG A 853 -14.18 38.50 10.57
CA ARG A 853 -14.83 39.51 9.73
C ARG A 853 -14.73 40.91 10.34
N GLU A 854 -14.97 41.07 11.65
CA GLU A 854 -14.84 42.37 12.33
C GLU A 854 -13.40 42.92 12.26
N LEU A 855 -12.39 42.07 12.44
CA LEU A 855 -10.98 42.48 12.27
C LEU A 855 -10.64 42.82 10.81
N GLY A 856 -11.16 42.07 9.83
CA GLY A 856 -10.98 42.35 8.41
C GLY A 856 -11.61 43.69 7.99
N VAL A 857 -12.85 43.96 8.40
CA VAL A 857 -13.51 45.25 8.18
C VAL A 857 -12.72 46.37 8.85
N SER A 858 -12.44 46.26 10.16
CA SER A 858 -11.92 47.38 10.95
C SER A 858 -10.42 47.67 10.78
N TYR A 859 -9.59 46.73 10.32
CA TYR A 859 -8.15 46.96 10.06
C TYR A 859 -7.74 46.91 8.58
N LEU A 860 -8.35 46.02 7.77
CA LEU A 860 -7.97 45.82 6.36
C LEU A 860 -8.88 46.60 5.39
N GLY A 861 -10.05 47.07 5.82
CA GLY A 861 -11.03 47.71 4.93
C GLY A 861 -11.75 46.72 4.02
N ARG A 862 -11.88 45.45 4.46
CA ARG A 862 -12.59 44.37 3.76
C ARG A 862 -14.12 44.56 3.84
N ASP A 863 -14.63 45.59 3.15
CA ASP A 863 -16.08 45.88 3.04
C ASP A 863 -16.87 44.73 2.37
N ASP A 864 -16.19 43.80 1.69
CA ASP A 864 -16.74 42.53 1.18
C ASP A 864 -17.24 41.59 2.30
N LEU A 865 -16.70 41.73 3.51
CA LEU A 865 -17.10 40.94 4.69
C LEU A 865 -18.23 41.59 5.50
N ALA A 866 -18.58 42.84 5.20
CA ALA A 866 -19.65 43.59 5.84
C ALA A 866 -20.99 43.34 5.14
N GLU A 867 -22.03 43.04 5.92
CA GLU A 867 -23.40 42.91 5.43
C GLU A 867 -24.06 44.30 5.25
N ILE A 868 -23.51 45.34 5.88
CA ILE A 868 -23.84 46.76 5.68
C ILE A 868 -22.56 47.56 5.42
N SER A 869 -22.46 48.16 4.23
CA SER A 869 -21.38 49.07 3.83
C SER A 869 -21.38 50.36 4.66
N PRO A 870 -20.21 50.93 5.01
CA PRO A 870 -20.10 52.07 5.94
C PRO A 870 -20.86 53.33 5.48
N ASP A 871 -20.92 53.60 4.17
CA ASP A 871 -21.67 54.72 3.55
C ASP A 871 -23.18 54.76 3.87
N LYS A 872 -23.74 53.74 4.54
CA LYS A 872 -25.15 53.66 4.94
C LYS A 872 -25.37 53.55 6.45
N ALA A 873 -24.32 53.62 7.25
CA ALA A 873 -24.40 53.55 8.71
C ALA A 873 -24.74 54.91 9.36
N ASP A 874 -24.52 56.03 8.66
CA ASP A 874 -24.82 57.39 9.14
C ASP A 874 -26.31 57.77 8.95
N PRO A 875 -27.06 58.14 10.01
CA PRO A 875 -28.42 58.69 9.90
C PRO A 875 -28.53 60.08 9.25
N GLY A 876 -27.42 60.75 8.92
CA GLY A 876 -27.34 62.18 8.58
C GLY A 876 -26.87 62.56 7.16
N GLY A 877 -27.00 61.67 6.17
CA GLY A 877 -26.37 61.78 4.84
C GLY A 877 -26.26 63.18 4.20
N LEU A 878 -25.04 63.75 4.23
CA LEU A 878 -24.68 65.05 3.66
C LEU A 878 -23.37 64.97 2.84
N GLY A 879 -23.51 65.10 1.51
CA GLY A 879 -22.51 65.40 0.47
C GLY A 879 -21.00 65.19 0.71
N GLN A 880 -20.40 64.27 -0.04
CA GLN A 880 -18.94 64.18 -0.24
C GLN A 880 -18.32 65.49 -0.76
N GLY A 881 -17.16 65.89 -0.24
CA GLY A 881 -16.47 67.13 -0.61
C GLY A 881 -14.93 67.05 -0.64
N VAL A 882 -14.38 66.82 -1.84
CA VAL A 882 -13.03 67.16 -2.37
C VAL A 882 -11.77 66.95 -1.50
N GLU A 883 -10.78 66.29 -2.09
CA GLU A 883 -9.44 66.00 -1.54
C GLU A 883 -8.68 67.23 -0.94
N GLN A 884 -8.36 67.23 0.37
CA GLN A 884 -7.13 67.91 0.85
C GLN A 884 -6.50 67.50 2.21
N GLU A 885 -6.87 66.38 2.85
CA GLU A 885 -6.44 66.09 4.25
C GLU A 885 -5.33 65.04 4.49
N LYS A 886 -4.60 64.60 3.45
CA LYS A 886 -3.51 63.60 3.59
C LYS A 886 -2.29 64.03 4.45
N LEU A 887 -2.30 65.25 5.01
CA LEU A 887 -1.24 65.77 5.89
C LEU A 887 -1.62 65.85 7.38
N LEU A 888 -2.83 65.39 7.77
CA LEU A 888 -3.25 65.33 9.19
C LEU A 888 -3.38 63.89 9.72
N GLN A 889 -3.65 62.90 8.86
CA GLN A 889 -3.86 61.50 9.28
C GLN A 889 -2.62 60.86 9.97
N GLU A 890 -1.39 61.20 9.56
CA GLU A 890 -0.16 60.63 10.16
C GLU A 890 0.09 61.09 11.61
N ASP A 891 -0.43 62.24 12.02
CA ASP A 891 -0.38 62.68 13.41
C ASP A 891 -1.62 62.23 14.20
N ALA A 892 -2.82 62.17 13.59
CA ALA A 892 -4.02 61.66 14.25
C ALA A 892 -3.89 60.20 14.70
N SER A 893 -3.30 59.34 13.85
CA SER A 893 -3.06 57.91 14.16
C SER A 893 -2.13 57.68 15.35
N ARG A 894 -1.36 58.69 15.78
CA ARG A 894 -0.52 58.60 16.99
C ARG A 894 -1.32 58.62 18.29
N PHE A 895 -2.57 59.09 18.28
CA PHE A 895 -3.40 59.28 19.48
C PHE A 895 -4.67 58.44 19.53
N ILE A 896 -5.10 57.83 18.42
CA ILE A 896 -6.35 57.06 18.31
C ILE A 896 -6.04 55.67 17.73
N SER A 897 -6.82 54.66 18.12
CA SER A 897 -6.73 53.30 17.56
C SER A 897 -7.20 53.27 16.10
N ARG A 898 -6.42 52.64 15.23
CA ARG A 898 -6.79 52.45 13.81
C ARG A 898 -8.06 51.62 13.69
N GLY A 899 -8.14 50.51 14.44
CA GLY A 899 -9.33 49.65 14.47
C GLY A 899 -10.58 50.37 14.99
N PHE A 900 -10.46 51.17 16.05
CA PHE A 900 -11.58 51.97 16.57
C PHE A 900 -12.13 52.97 15.54
N SER A 901 -11.22 53.58 14.78
CA SER A 901 -11.56 54.58 13.77
C SER A 901 -12.07 53.99 12.45
N ARG A 902 -11.89 52.68 12.22
CA ARG A 902 -12.09 52.02 10.91
C ARG A 902 -11.44 52.80 9.73
N GLY A 903 -10.33 53.49 10.00
CA GLY A 903 -9.61 54.34 9.04
C GLY A 903 -10.12 55.77 8.84
N GLN A 904 -11.24 56.17 9.46
CA GLN A 904 -11.80 57.54 9.38
C GLN A 904 -11.62 58.30 10.70
N VAL A 905 -11.11 59.53 10.64
CA VAL A 905 -10.97 60.39 11.83
C VAL A 905 -12.34 61.03 12.13
N PRO A 906 -12.90 60.88 13.35
CA PRO A 906 -14.17 61.53 13.68
C PRO A 906 -14.08 63.07 13.68
N ASP A 907 -15.05 63.73 13.04
CA ASP A 907 -15.13 65.21 12.86
C ASP A 907 -15.06 66.04 14.15
N ASN A 908 -15.24 65.42 15.32
CA ASN A 908 -15.33 66.08 16.62
C ASN A 908 -13.99 66.17 17.38
N ILE A 909 -12.85 65.92 16.73
CA ILE A 909 -11.53 65.85 17.37
C ILE A 909 -10.61 67.03 16.98
N LEU A 910 -10.61 68.08 17.81
CA LEU A 910 -9.80 69.28 17.63
C LEU A 910 -8.37 69.12 18.17
N MET A 911 -7.38 68.93 17.29
CA MET A 911 -5.96 68.93 17.63
C MET A 911 -5.36 70.35 17.69
N PHE A 912 -4.85 70.75 18.86
CA PHE A 912 -4.09 72.00 19.02
C PHE A 912 -2.58 71.78 18.90
N ALA A 913 -2.01 72.06 17.72
CA ALA A 913 -0.58 71.91 17.45
C ALA A 913 0.28 73.01 18.12
N GLY A 914 1.11 72.63 19.09
CA GLY A 914 1.97 73.53 19.86
C GLY A 914 3.28 73.91 19.16
N ALA A 915 3.28 74.99 18.36
CA ALA A 915 4.45 75.43 17.59
C ALA A 915 5.52 76.19 18.41
N ASN A 916 6.81 75.98 18.06
CA ASN A 916 7.96 76.76 18.53
C ASN A 916 9.16 76.50 17.58
N LYS A 917 9.89 77.48 17.02
CA LYS A 917 10.38 78.75 17.58
C LYS A 917 10.61 79.85 16.52
N LYS A 918 10.38 81.11 16.94
CA LYS A 918 11.08 82.37 16.56
C LYS A 918 11.16 82.82 15.08
N ALA A 919 10.50 83.95 14.78
CA ALA A 919 11.20 85.24 14.55
C ALA A 919 10.28 86.48 14.70
N ALA A 920 10.87 87.57 15.24
CA ALA A 920 10.46 88.99 15.34
C ALA A 920 9.06 89.53 14.90
N ASN A 921 8.43 90.26 15.84
CA ASN A 921 7.60 91.49 15.73
C ASN A 921 6.69 91.77 14.50
N ALA A 922 5.37 91.86 14.75
CA ALA A 922 4.53 93.05 14.49
C ALA A 922 3.17 92.93 15.23
N ASN A 923 2.33 93.97 15.16
CA ASN A 923 1.07 94.15 15.92
C ASN A 923 -0.19 94.06 15.01
N ASP A 924 -1.37 93.92 15.64
CA ASP A 924 -2.75 94.05 15.11
C ASP A 924 -3.22 92.98 14.07
N GLY A 925 -4.49 92.53 14.03
CA GLY A 925 -5.62 92.69 14.96
C GLY A 925 -7.01 92.28 14.38
N GLY A 926 -7.86 91.60 15.17
CA GLY A 926 -9.29 91.30 14.90
C GLY A 926 -9.61 90.09 13.96
N ASP A 927 -10.85 89.54 13.91
CA ASP A 927 -12.01 89.68 14.84
C ASP A 927 -13.18 88.65 14.57
N ILE A 928 -13.65 87.94 15.62
CA ILE A 928 -14.96 87.18 15.78
C ILE A 928 -15.37 86.20 14.61
N ILE A 929 -16.55 85.55 14.37
CA ILE A 929 -17.95 85.25 14.88
C ILE A 929 -18.20 83.72 14.53
N GLN A 930 -18.78 82.76 15.29
CA GLN A 930 -20.13 82.53 15.89
C GLN A 930 -21.31 82.39 14.85
N ASP A 931 -22.41 81.62 15.01
CA ASP A 931 -22.88 80.59 15.99
C ASP A 931 -24.13 79.79 15.42
N GLU A 932 -24.74 78.87 16.20
CA GLU A 932 -26.09 78.24 16.09
C GLU A 932 -26.39 77.27 14.89
N ILE A 933 -27.11 76.11 14.96
CA ILE A 933 -28.20 75.48 15.77
C ILE A 933 -29.63 75.60 15.18
N VAL A 934 -30.38 74.47 15.08
CA VAL A 934 -31.85 74.28 15.33
C VAL A 934 -32.31 72.82 15.04
N GLN A 935 -33.39 72.35 15.70
CA GLN A 935 -34.03 71.00 15.55
C GLN A 935 -35.50 71.10 15.02
N ILE A 936 -36.21 69.98 14.74
CA ILE A 936 -37.59 69.63 15.24
C ILE A 936 -38.35 68.51 14.44
N GLU A 937 -38.67 67.41 15.15
CA GLU A 937 -39.89 66.56 15.26
C GLU A 937 -40.83 66.04 14.11
N HIS A 938 -41.10 64.71 14.17
CA HIS A 938 -42.39 63.95 14.11
C HIS A 938 -43.40 64.01 12.91
N SER A 939 -43.80 62.83 12.35
CA SER A 939 -45.06 62.11 12.72
C SER A 939 -45.62 61.01 11.74
N THR A 940 -46.18 59.93 12.31
CA THR A 940 -47.32 59.04 11.86
C THR A 940 -47.39 58.28 10.50
N SER A 941 -47.08 56.96 10.56
CA SER A 941 -47.93 55.78 10.23
C SER A 941 -48.62 55.51 8.86
N SER A 942 -48.41 54.30 8.30
CA SER A 942 -49.41 53.53 7.54
C SER A 942 -49.15 52.00 7.50
N SER A 943 -50.21 51.19 7.47
CA SER A 943 -50.28 49.71 7.31
C SER A 943 -50.15 49.23 5.85
N SER A 944 -49.90 47.97 5.45
CA SER A 944 -49.61 46.68 6.13
C SER A 944 -49.32 45.54 5.11
N ARG A 945 -48.37 44.64 5.40
CA ARG A 945 -48.54 43.16 5.43
C ARG A 945 -47.21 42.44 5.76
N PRO A 946 -47.22 41.25 6.38
CA PRO A 946 -46.00 40.53 6.78
C PRO A 946 -45.45 39.64 5.66
N VAL A 947 -44.16 39.31 5.79
CA VAL A 947 -43.52 38.13 5.16
C VAL A 947 -42.88 37.33 6.28
N SER A 948 -43.33 36.09 6.45
CA SER A 948 -42.82 35.09 7.38
C SER A 948 -43.23 33.71 6.80
N ASP A 949 -42.52 32.60 7.01
CA ASP A 949 -41.31 32.36 7.81
C ASP A 949 -40.31 31.50 7.00
N ALA A 950 -39.05 31.50 7.38
CA ALA A 950 -38.16 30.38 7.06
C ALA A 950 -38.42 29.25 8.06
N ALA A 951 -38.55 28.00 7.60
CA ALA A 951 -38.89 26.89 8.48
C ALA A 951 -37.78 26.65 9.53
N ALA A 952 -38.12 26.75 10.81
CA ALA A 952 -37.19 26.52 11.91
C ALA A 952 -37.02 25.01 12.15
N TYR A 953 -35.77 24.57 12.22
CA TYR A 953 -35.42 23.21 12.62
C TYR A 953 -35.65 23.01 14.13
N LEU A 954 -36.10 21.81 14.50
CA LEU A 954 -36.24 21.34 15.88
C LEU A 954 -34.84 21.05 16.45
N GLY A 955 -34.63 21.40 17.72
CA GLY A 955 -33.35 21.21 18.43
C GLY A 955 -33.05 19.79 18.88
N ASP A 956 -33.89 18.81 18.55
CA ASP A 956 -33.66 17.39 18.83
C ASP A 956 -32.89 16.72 17.67
N PRO A 957 -31.86 15.91 17.94
CA PRO A 957 -31.12 15.21 16.88
C PRO A 957 -32.01 14.15 16.22
N CYS A 958 -31.85 13.95 14.90
CA CYS A 958 -32.52 12.85 14.20
C CYS A 958 -32.18 11.49 14.85
N PRO A 959 -33.17 10.67 15.26
CA PRO A 959 -32.91 9.39 15.92
C PRO A 959 -32.14 8.36 15.07
N GLU A 960 -32.10 8.55 13.75
CA GLU A 960 -31.47 7.64 12.80
C GLU A 960 -30.05 8.08 12.40
N CYS A 961 -29.84 9.37 12.10
CA CYS A 961 -28.55 9.89 11.62
C CYS A 961 -27.83 10.87 12.57
N GLY A 962 -28.45 11.22 13.71
CA GLY A 962 -27.92 12.17 14.70
C GLY A 962 -27.92 13.64 14.26
N HIS A 963 -28.33 13.96 13.02
CA HIS A 963 -28.22 15.31 12.47
C HIS A 963 -29.39 16.22 12.93
N PHE A 964 -29.05 17.43 13.37
CA PHE A 964 -30.00 18.47 13.82
C PHE A 964 -30.67 19.23 12.65
N THR A 965 -31.27 18.51 11.71
CA THR A 965 -32.03 19.05 10.56
C THR A 965 -33.45 18.51 10.52
N LEU A 966 -34.03 18.24 11.68
CA LEU A 966 -35.44 17.87 11.84
C LEU A 966 -36.33 19.10 11.65
N VAL A 967 -37.31 19.05 10.75
CA VAL A 967 -38.38 20.05 10.60
C VAL A 967 -39.70 19.44 11.03
N SER A 968 -40.57 20.22 11.68
CA SER A 968 -41.91 19.76 12.04
C SER A 968 -42.85 19.83 10.82
N GLU A 969 -43.40 18.68 10.43
CA GLU A 969 -44.36 18.56 9.33
C GLU A 969 -45.67 17.95 9.85
N GLY A 970 -46.57 18.83 10.29
CA GLY A 970 -47.89 18.45 10.80
C GLY A 970 -47.83 17.80 12.18
N ASN A 971 -48.18 16.51 12.26
CA ASN A 971 -48.16 15.74 13.51
C ASN A 971 -46.85 14.96 13.71
N GLY A 972 -45.89 15.08 12.80
CA GLY A 972 -44.59 14.40 12.84
C GLY A 972 -43.43 15.35 12.57
N SER A 973 -42.23 14.78 12.50
CA SER A 973 -40.97 15.47 12.20
C SER A 973 -40.24 14.75 11.07
N ARG A 974 -39.66 15.52 10.13
CA ARG A 974 -38.88 15.01 8.99
C ARG A 974 -37.45 15.52 9.04
N CYS A 975 -36.45 14.66 8.83
CA CYS A 975 -35.05 15.04 8.71
C CYS A 975 -34.73 15.45 7.27
N ASP A 976 -34.29 16.69 7.03
CA ASP A 976 -33.84 17.13 5.69
C ASP A 976 -32.53 16.43 5.25
N ALA A 977 -31.65 16.03 6.19
CA ALA A 977 -30.35 15.44 5.85
C ALA A 977 -30.38 13.94 5.48
N CYS A 978 -31.33 13.15 5.99
CA CYS A 978 -31.45 11.72 5.67
C CYS A 978 -32.84 11.27 5.19
N GLY A 979 -33.85 12.15 5.22
CA GLY A 979 -35.22 11.83 4.80
C GLY A 979 -36.09 11.13 5.85
N TRP A 980 -35.54 10.75 7.01
CA TRP A 980 -36.27 10.10 8.11
C TRP A 980 -37.55 10.86 8.53
N THR A 981 -38.63 10.13 8.82
CA THR A 981 -39.91 10.69 9.30
C THR A 981 -40.43 9.93 10.52
N SER A 982 -40.93 10.64 11.53
CA SER A 982 -41.53 10.09 12.76
C SER A 982 -42.98 9.61 12.60
#